data_AF-A0A1A9HZ91-F1
#
_entry.id   AF-A0A1A9HZ91-F1
#
_cell.length_a   1.000
_cell.length_b   1.000
_cell.length_c   1.000
_cell.angle_alpha   90.00
_cell.angle_beta   90.00
_cell.angle_gamma   90.00
#
_symmetry.space_group_name_H-M   'P 1'
#
loop_
_entity.id
_entity.type
_entity.pdbx_description
1 polymer ?
#
loop_
_entity_poly.entity_id
_entity_poly.type
_entity_poly.pdbx_seq_one_letter_code
_entity_poly.pdbx_strand_id
1 'polypeptide(L)'
;MNKIKKYPVQNLGYNFIPDEYLPEGKDEYYIRFQQNSATDYRSLTRQEIAILKSNGNRSDNWAQVLVREGIDILLIEECTFFGLVRIGKLEPYFLEFSQLRTPVGLYRSLIVSCDIGDNVSINNVRMLSHYIIEDEAILINVNEMSCTSHSKFGNGIVKDGEPEEVRIWLELCNENGGRKVIPFDGMLPGDAWLWSKNRANKKLQEAFKAFTDQKFGTYRGTYGTVGKRSVIKNTHIIKDVKIGSDAYIKGANKLKNLTINSNENAKSQIGEGCELVNGIMGAGSRAFYGVKAVRFILAPFSQLKYGARLINSYLGENATISCCEVLNTLLFPAHEQHHNNSFLCASLVMGQSNIAAGATIGSNHNSRAADGELQAGRGFWPGLCVSLKHNSKFASFTMIAKGDYPAELNIPMPFCLISNDVHNDQLLIMPGYWFMYNMYAILRNERKFADRDRRKEKEQLLEYDFLAPDTVNEIFTALRLLCLYTGKAFYQASKMIGSDKDFEQKGKELLDKQAPVVSQLEIIAAGMENAHRPVLLIKVQQGYQLYKKMVAYYGSCLLINHLQQSGDINIAAVQQLFEQAGKRKKWSNVGGQLIQDAAVEQLIDIITSGNATGGWHTVHEFYRQEAAKYPLQKLLHGLSALMEIKEFRPTDVNKQLLKILMHDAIEMKESIAQSVYTSKIKDYENPFRKMVYSSTEEMEQVIGKLKDNQFINEQLAETEAFKKEVGQLIHSLA
;
A
#
# COMPACT_ATOMS: atom_id res chain seq x y z
N MET A 1 39.86 -12.78 18.92
CA MET A 1 40.82 -11.76 18.43
C MET A 1 40.21 -11.04 17.25
N ASN A 2 40.27 -9.70 17.22
CA ASN A 2 39.80 -8.93 16.07
C ASN A 2 40.77 -9.11 14.90
N LYS A 3 40.25 -9.28 13.67
CA LYS A 3 41.07 -9.34 12.45
C LYS A 3 41.35 -7.92 11.93
N ILE A 4 42.29 -7.21 12.55
CA ILE A 4 42.73 -5.88 12.08
C ILE A 4 43.80 -6.07 11.01
N LYS A 5 43.53 -5.64 9.78
CA LYS A 5 44.48 -5.65 8.67
C LYS A 5 45.18 -4.28 8.58
N LYS A 6 46.48 -4.26 8.26
CA LYS A 6 47.27 -3.03 8.07
C LYS A 6 47.70 -2.93 6.61
N TYR A 7 47.51 -1.75 6.03
CA TYR A 7 47.90 -1.43 4.66
C TYR A 7 48.60 -0.06 4.62
N PRO A 8 49.46 0.21 3.62
CA PRO A 8 50.02 1.55 3.42
C PRO A 8 48.94 2.60 3.21
N VAL A 9 49.16 3.83 3.70
CA VAL A 9 48.18 4.93 3.58
C VAL A 9 47.88 5.30 2.13
N GLN A 10 48.82 5.06 1.22
CA GLN A 10 48.68 5.30 -0.21
C GLN A 10 47.60 4.41 -0.86
N ASN A 11 47.20 3.33 -0.19
CA ASN A 11 46.12 2.45 -0.67
C ASN A 11 44.74 2.94 -0.20
N LEU A 12 44.67 3.96 0.67
CA LEU A 12 43.40 4.48 1.17
C LEU A 12 42.63 5.15 0.03
N GLY A 13 41.42 4.69 -0.24
CA GLY A 13 40.59 5.17 -1.35
C GLY A 13 40.80 4.45 -2.67
N TYR A 14 41.68 3.46 -2.74
CA TYR A 14 41.92 2.63 -3.92
C TYR A 14 41.64 1.15 -3.61
N ASN A 15 41.55 0.32 -4.65
CA ASN A 15 41.20 -1.11 -4.57
C ASN A 15 39.82 -1.34 -3.94
N PHE A 16 38.85 -0.48 -4.28
CA PHE A 16 37.48 -0.58 -3.79
C PHE A 16 36.82 -1.91 -4.19
N ILE A 17 37.07 -2.32 -5.43
CA ILE A 17 36.75 -3.65 -5.94
C ILE A 17 38.00 -4.52 -5.80
N PRO A 18 37.94 -5.64 -5.06
CA PRO A 18 39.05 -6.59 -5.02
C PRO A 18 39.34 -7.15 -6.43
N ASP A 19 40.63 -7.34 -6.75
CA ASP A 19 41.11 -7.72 -8.09
C ASP A 19 40.43 -8.99 -8.63
N GLU A 20 40.12 -9.96 -7.77
CA GLU A 20 39.44 -11.19 -8.17
C GLU A 20 38.01 -11.00 -8.68
N TYR A 21 37.41 -9.83 -8.43
CA TYR A 21 36.07 -9.46 -8.89
C TYR A 21 36.08 -8.40 -10.00
N LEU A 22 37.26 -8.01 -10.49
CA LEU A 22 37.38 -7.11 -11.63
C LEU A 22 37.27 -7.88 -12.95
N PRO A 23 36.42 -7.44 -13.89
CA PRO A 23 36.41 -7.99 -15.24
C PRO A 23 37.73 -7.72 -15.98
N GLU A 24 38.07 -8.58 -16.94
CA GLU A 24 39.26 -8.40 -17.77
C GLU A 24 39.29 -7.03 -18.47
N GLY A 25 40.43 -6.34 -18.37
CA GLY A 25 40.63 -5.01 -18.96
C GLY A 25 39.86 -3.87 -18.28
N LYS A 26 39.25 -4.10 -17.11
CA LYS A 26 38.59 -3.07 -16.30
C LYS A 26 39.38 -2.76 -15.03
N ASP A 27 39.28 -1.52 -14.58
CA ASP A 27 39.80 -1.06 -13.29
C ASP A 27 38.65 -0.89 -12.27
N GLU A 28 38.96 -0.46 -11.04
CA GLU A 28 37.95 -0.27 -9.99
C GLU A 28 36.91 0.82 -10.28
N TYR A 29 37.12 1.66 -11.31
CA TYR A 29 36.26 2.80 -11.62
C TYR A 29 35.24 2.51 -12.72
N TYR A 30 35.28 1.35 -13.37
CA TYR A 30 34.41 1.08 -14.53
C TYR A 30 32.90 1.22 -14.23
N ILE A 31 32.43 0.80 -13.04
CA ILE A 31 31.04 0.99 -12.61
C ILE A 31 30.78 2.45 -12.23
N ARG A 32 31.72 3.07 -11.50
CA ARG A 32 31.62 4.49 -11.12
C ARG A 32 31.40 5.38 -12.34
N PHE A 33 32.14 5.15 -13.43
CA PHE A 33 32.02 5.93 -14.66
C PHE A 33 30.78 5.59 -15.50
N GLN A 34 30.14 4.44 -15.26
CA GLN A 34 28.80 4.18 -15.78
C GLN A 34 27.73 4.94 -15.00
N GLN A 35 27.89 5.06 -13.66
CA GLN A 35 26.98 5.83 -12.82
C GLN A 35 27.12 7.34 -13.04
N ASN A 36 28.34 7.82 -13.35
CA ASN A 36 28.61 9.21 -13.70
C ASN A 36 29.64 9.28 -14.84
N SER A 37 29.12 9.40 -16.06
CA SER A 37 29.87 9.38 -17.32
C SER A 37 30.54 10.70 -17.70
N ALA A 38 30.50 11.71 -16.83
CA ALA A 38 31.14 12.99 -17.07
C ALA A 38 32.65 12.86 -17.30
N THR A 39 33.14 13.46 -18.39
CA THR A 39 34.54 13.40 -18.85
C THR A 39 35.23 14.77 -18.85
N ASP A 40 34.52 15.83 -18.44
CA ASP A 40 34.93 17.22 -18.51
C ASP A 40 35.77 17.69 -17.30
N TYR A 41 36.42 16.75 -16.61
CA TYR A 41 37.31 17.05 -15.50
C TYR A 41 38.75 17.22 -15.97
N ARG A 42 39.44 18.22 -15.43
CA ARG A 42 40.88 18.46 -15.65
C ARG A 42 41.68 18.31 -14.37
N SER A 43 42.98 18.10 -14.53
CA SER A 43 43.93 18.18 -13.41
C SER A 43 43.97 19.61 -12.83
N LEU A 44 44.27 19.70 -11.54
CA LEU A 44 44.58 20.97 -10.88
C LEU A 44 45.87 21.57 -11.45
N THR A 45 45.89 22.89 -11.61
CA THR A 45 47.10 23.66 -11.92
C THR A 45 48.00 23.77 -10.68
N ARG A 46 49.28 24.11 -10.88
CA ARG A 46 50.21 24.33 -9.76
C ARG A 46 49.75 25.45 -8.82
N GLN A 47 49.12 26.50 -9.35
CA GLN A 47 48.59 27.61 -8.57
C GLN A 47 47.41 27.16 -7.72
N GLU A 48 46.46 26.42 -8.30
CA GLU A 48 45.31 25.87 -7.57
C GLU A 48 45.76 24.93 -6.44
N ILE A 49 46.75 24.07 -6.68
CA ILE A 49 47.32 23.20 -5.62
C ILE A 49 47.94 24.03 -4.48
N ALA A 50 48.64 25.12 -4.80
CA ALA A 50 49.24 25.98 -3.78
C ALA A 50 48.16 26.67 -2.92
N ILE A 51 47.07 27.15 -3.54
CA ILE A 51 45.92 27.75 -2.86
C ILE A 51 45.22 26.70 -1.98
N LEU A 52 44.96 25.51 -2.49
CA LEU A 52 44.35 24.42 -1.70
C LEU A 52 45.18 24.13 -0.44
N LYS A 53 46.50 24.02 -0.59
CA LYS A 53 47.41 23.80 0.56
C LYS A 53 47.39 24.96 1.55
N SER A 54 47.38 26.22 1.09
CA SER A 54 47.30 27.37 2.00
C SER A 54 45.97 27.45 2.73
N ASN A 55 44.88 26.98 2.11
CA ASN A 55 43.55 26.84 2.71
C ASN A 55 43.44 25.62 3.65
N GLY A 56 44.56 24.99 4.02
CA GLY A 56 44.60 23.88 4.97
C GLY A 56 44.20 22.53 4.39
N ASN A 57 44.00 22.41 3.07
CA ASN A 57 43.63 21.14 2.44
C ASN A 57 44.82 20.19 2.31
N ARG A 58 44.53 18.88 2.31
CA ARG A 58 45.51 17.79 2.21
C ARG A 58 45.07 16.76 1.18
N SER A 59 46.03 16.12 0.52
CA SER A 59 45.79 14.97 -0.35
C SER A 59 47.01 14.06 -0.35
N ASP A 60 46.79 12.75 -0.46
CA ASP A 60 47.85 11.77 -0.73
C ASP A 60 48.44 11.97 -2.14
N ASN A 61 47.60 12.33 -3.10
CA ASN A 61 47.96 12.52 -4.50
C ASN A 61 47.08 13.57 -5.19
N TRP A 62 47.60 14.79 -5.34
CA TRP A 62 46.88 15.88 -6.03
C TRP A 62 46.56 15.59 -7.50
N ALA A 63 47.24 14.65 -8.16
CA ALA A 63 46.89 14.24 -9.52
C ALA A 63 45.55 13.48 -9.59
N GLN A 64 45.06 12.98 -8.45
CA GLN A 64 43.78 12.27 -8.33
C GLN A 64 42.65 13.19 -7.87
N VAL A 65 42.91 14.47 -7.66
CA VAL A 65 41.89 15.49 -7.43
C VAL A 65 41.67 16.22 -8.75
N LEU A 66 40.54 15.98 -9.39
CA LEU A 66 40.16 16.55 -10.67
C LEU A 66 39.02 17.56 -10.48
N VAL A 67 39.05 18.62 -11.28
CA VAL A 67 38.09 19.73 -11.18
C VAL A 67 37.51 20.09 -12.54
N ARG A 68 36.31 20.68 -12.57
CA ARG A 68 35.75 21.28 -13.78
C ARG A 68 36.27 22.70 -14.02
N GLU A 69 36.12 23.17 -15.26
CA GLU A 69 36.48 24.53 -15.63
C GLU A 69 35.59 25.57 -14.93
N GLY A 70 36.18 26.71 -14.55
CA GLY A 70 35.46 27.78 -13.86
C GLY A 70 35.20 27.54 -12.36
N ILE A 71 35.87 26.56 -11.74
CA ILE A 71 35.82 26.33 -10.29
C ILE A 71 36.52 27.46 -9.52
N ASP A 72 35.89 27.94 -8.45
CA ASP A 72 36.56 28.78 -7.45
C ASP A 72 37.14 27.92 -6.32
N ILE A 73 38.46 27.70 -6.39
CA ILE A 73 39.21 26.89 -5.43
C ILE A 73 39.25 27.52 -4.03
N LEU A 74 38.94 28.81 -3.89
CA LEU A 74 38.85 29.45 -2.57
C LEU A 74 37.71 28.88 -1.73
N LEU A 75 36.71 28.28 -2.35
CA LEU A 75 35.56 27.65 -1.70
C LEU A 75 35.86 26.23 -1.18
N ILE A 76 37.13 25.82 -1.20
CA ILE A 76 37.60 24.53 -0.69
C ILE A 76 38.59 24.79 0.43
N GLU A 77 38.20 24.44 1.66
CA GLU A 77 38.98 24.72 2.88
C GLU A 77 39.02 23.53 3.84
N GLU A 78 40.19 23.28 4.42
CA GLU A 78 40.42 22.30 5.48
C GLU A 78 39.92 20.87 5.17
N CYS A 79 39.85 20.49 3.88
CA CYS A 79 39.46 19.15 3.45
C CYS A 79 40.66 18.21 3.31
N THR A 80 40.42 16.91 3.44
CA THR A 80 41.41 15.87 3.14
C THR A 80 40.87 14.94 2.07
N PHE A 81 41.64 14.74 1.00
CA PHE A 81 41.26 13.94 -0.16
C PHE A 81 42.10 12.65 -0.25
N PHE A 82 41.45 11.53 -0.51
CA PHE A 82 42.07 10.24 -0.83
C PHE A 82 41.39 9.59 -2.04
N GLY A 83 42.16 8.85 -2.83
CA GLY A 83 41.65 8.22 -4.04
C GLY A 83 41.27 9.23 -5.13
N LEU A 84 40.55 8.77 -6.15
CA LEU A 84 40.07 9.63 -7.23
C LEU A 84 38.89 10.49 -6.77
N VAL A 85 39.07 11.80 -6.67
CA VAL A 85 38.01 12.77 -6.32
C VAL A 85 37.75 13.70 -7.51
N ARG A 86 36.51 13.73 -7.98
CA ARG A 86 36.08 14.58 -9.10
C ARG A 86 35.14 15.66 -8.59
N ILE A 87 35.50 16.94 -8.77
CA ILE A 87 34.79 18.10 -8.22
C ILE A 87 34.23 18.95 -9.35
N GLY A 88 32.93 19.21 -9.30
CA GLY A 88 32.22 20.08 -10.22
C GLY A 88 32.59 21.55 -10.04
N LYS A 89 31.87 22.41 -10.76
CA LYS A 89 32.04 23.86 -10.65
C LYS A 89 31.54 24.35 -9.30
N LEU A 90 32.31 25.18 -8.61
CA LEU A 90 31.93 25.85 -7.37
C LEU A 90 32.00 27.34 -7.57
N GLU A 91 30.90 28.03 -7.31
CA GLU A 91 30.75 29.48 -7.44
C GLU A 91 30.39 30.11 -6.09
N PRO A 92 30.71 31.40 -5.86
CA PRO A 92 30.51 32.08 -4.57
C PRO A 92 29.03 32.42 -4.30
N TYR A 93 28.18 31.39 -4.30
CA TYR A 93 26.78 31.42 -3.95
C TYR A 93 26.56 30.84 -2.54
N PHE A 94 25.33 30.97 -2.05
CA PHE A 94 24.83 30.16 -0.95
C PHE A 94 23.58 29.40 -1.40
N LEU A 95 23.39 28.21 -0.85
CA LEU A 95 22.17 27.44 -0.99
C LEU A 95 21.25 27.71 0.20
N GLU A 96 19.94 27.76 -0.04
CA GLU A 96 18.93 27.93 0.99
C GLU A 96 17.84 26.84 0.92
N PHE A 97 17.60 26.17 2.05
CA PHE A 97 16.47 25.24 2.18
C PHE A 97 15.81 25.38 3.56
N SER A 98 14.54 25.74 3.63
CA SER A 98 13.81 25.89 4.90
C SER A 98 14.58 26.72 5.94
N GLN A 99 15.04 27.91 5.55
CA GLN A 99 15.87 28.85 6.34
C GLN A 99 17.29 28.36 6.68
N LEU A 100 17.68 27.15 6.27
CA LEU A 100 19.07 26.70 6.32
C LEU A 100 19.83 27.37 5.17
N ARG A 101 20.70 28.33 5.49
CA ARG A 101 21.57 28.98 4.52
C ARG A 101 22.99 28.47 4.68
N THR A 102 23.57 28.01 3.58
CA THR A 102 24.94 27.49 3.57
C THR A 102 25.72 27.96 2.36
N PRO A 103 26.97 28.41 2.54
CA PRO A 103 27.82 28.74 1.40
C PRO A 103 28.06 27.48 0.55
N VAL A 104 28.06 27.66 -0.76
CA VAL A 104 28.58 26.66 -1.70
C VAL A 104 30.05 26.43 -1.39
N GLY A 105 30.50 25.18 -1.47
CA GLY A 105 31.89 24.80 -1.25
C GLY A 105 32.08 23.52 -0.43
N LEU A 106 33.35 23.17 -0.24
CA LEU A 106 33.79 21.99 0.49
C LEU A 106 34.60 22.42 1.71
N TYR A 107 34.08 22.13 2.90
CA TYR A 107 34.64 22.64 4.14
C TYR A 107 34.85 21.49 5.14
N ARG A 108 36.05 21.40 5.72
CA ARG A 108 36.35 20.56 6.91
C ARG A 108 35.94 19.10 6.79
N SER A 109 36.14 18.47 5.63
CA SER A 109 35.63 17.12 5.35
C SER A 109 36.72 16.16 4.85
N LEU A 110 36.64 14.89 5.25
CA LEU A 110 37.40 13.80 4.65
C LEU A 110 36.59 13.23 3.48
N ILE A 111 37.17 13.27 2.29
CA ILE A 111 36.53 12.86 1.04
C ILE A 111 37.38 11.76 0.40
N VAL A 112 36.81 10.58 0.23
CA VAL A 112 37.51 9.38 -0.23
C VAL A 112 36.81 8.80 -1.45
N SER A 113 37.43 8.90 -2.62
CA SER A 113 36.89 8.38 -3.88
C SER A 113 35.45 8.78 -4.16
N CYS A 114 35.23 10.06 -4.43
CA CYS A 114 33.89 10.64 -4.61
C CYS A 114 33.77 11.44 -5.90
N ASP A 115 32.55 11.50 -6.43
CA ASP A 115 32.14 12.49 -7.42
C ASP A 115 31.27 13.55 -6.73
N ILE A 116 31.56 14.80 -7.01
CA ILE A 116 30.90 15.95 -6.40
C ILE A 116 30.41 16.85 -7.53
N GLY A 117 29.10 17.07 -7.59
CA GLY A 117 28.44 17.88 -8.60
C GLY A 117 28.67 19.38 -8.43
N ASP A 118 27.99 20.15 -9.25
CA ASP A 118 28.14 21.59 -9.29
C ASP A 118 27.43 22.27 -8.11
N ASN A 119 28.03 23.33 -7.59
CA ASN A 119 27.48 24.22 -6.57
C ASN A 119 26.92 23.50 -5.33
N VAL A 120 27.56 22.41 -4.89
CA VAL A 120 27.20 21.72 -3.64
C VAL A 120 27.63 22.49 -2.40
N SER A 121 27.01 22.20 -1.26
CA SER A 121 27.50 22.63 0.06
C SER A 121 27.82 21.39 0.90
N ILE A 122 29.11 21.04 1.03
CA ILE A 122 29.58 19.94 1.88
C ILE A 122 30.37 20.53 3.04
N ASN A 123 29.82 20.46 4.25
CA ASN A 123 30.41 21.13 5.42
C ASN A 123 30.50 20.18 6.61
N ASN A 124 31.74 19.94 7.06
CA ASN A 124 32.09 19.19 8.27
C ASN A 124 31.45 17.80 8.34
N VAL A 125 31.42 17.10 7.21
CA VAL A 125 30.89 15.72 7.07
C VAL A 125 31.77 14.68 7.77
N ARG A 126 33.03 14.98 8.11
CA ARG A 126 33.99 14.07 8.79
C ARG A 126 34.39 12.81 8.03
N MET A 127 33.49 12.10 7.35
CA MET A 127 33.82 11.06 6.38
C MET A 127 32.74 10.90 5.30
N LEU A 128 33.15 11.11 4.05
CA LEU A 128 32.37 10.86 2.84
C LEU A 128 33.18 9.93 1.94
N SER A 129 32.69 8.71 1.70
CA SER A 129 33.47 7.68 0.99
C SER A 129 32.65 6.87 -0.01
N HIS A 130 33.09 6.83 -1.27
CA HIS A 130 32.47 6.07 -2.37
C HIS A 130 31.01 6.49 -2.65
N TYR A 131 30.81 7.81 -2.77
CA TYR A 131 29.53 8.43 -3.12
C TYR A 131 29.64 9.32 -4.34
N ILE A 132 28.54 9.37 -5.08
CA ILE A 132 28.26 10.36 -6.13
C ILE A 132 27.24 11.35 -5.55
N ILE A 133 27.67 12.59 -5.38
CA ILE A 133 26.85 13.70 -4.91
C ILE A 133 26.52 14.57 -6.11
N GLU A 134 25.24 14.73 -6.43
CA GLU A 134 24.80 15.53 -7.57
C GLU A 134 24.64 17.01 -7.20
N ASP A 135 24.37 17.82 -8.23
CA ASP A 135 24.33 19.28 -8.18
C ASP A 135 23.43 19.83 -7.07
N GLU A 136 23.86 20.95 -6.49
CA GLU A 136 23.11 21.75 -5.51
C GLU A 136 22.68 20.98 -4.25
N ALA A 137 23.31 19.82 -3.98
CA ALA A 137 23.07 19.07 -2.76
C ALA A 137 23.68 19.78 -1.53
N ILE A 138 22.96 19.71 -0.41
CA ILE A 138 23.39 20.27 0.88
C ILE A 138 23.68 19.13 1.84
N LEU A 139 24.96 18.95 2.21
CA LEU A 139 25.42 17.97 3.19
C LEU A 139 26.10 18.68 4.37
N ILE A 140 25.43 18.71 5.52
CA ILE A 140 25.95 19.40 6.70
C ILE A 140 26.07 18.43 7.88
N ASN A 141 27.29 18.31 8.39
CA ASN A 141 27.71 17.57 9.59
C ASN A 141 27.29 16.07 9.64
N VAL A 142 27.60 15.30 8.59
CA VAL A 142 27.29 13.86 8.46
C VAL A 142 28.50 12.93 8.74
N ASN A 143 29.03 12.87 9.96
CA ASN A 143 29.87 11.73 10.36
C ASN A 143 28.89 10.56 10.47
N GLU A 144 28.83 9.48 9.70
CA GLU A 144 29.62 8.99 8.57
C GLU A 144 28.69 8.65 7.38
N MET A 145 29.19 8.87 6.15
CA MET A 145 28.65 8.33 4.90
C MET A 145 29.69 7.48 4.18
N SER A 146 29.49 6.17 4.14
CA SER A 146 30.37 5.20 3.47
C SER A 146 29.57 4.22 2.62
N CYS A 147 30.12 3.85 1.47
CA CYS A 147 29.57 2.79 0.63
C CYS A 147 30.58 1.66 0.52
N THR A 148 30.10 0.42 0.59
CA THR A 148 30.89 -0.78 0.38
C THR A 148 30.77 -1.24 -1.07
N SER A 149 31.76 -1.96 -1.58
CA SER A 149 31.74 -2.47 -2.94
C SER A 149 30.71 -3.59 -3.16
N HIS A 150 30.15 -4.15 -2.09
CA HIS A 150 29.08 -5.16 -2.13
C HIS A 150 27.73 -4.59 -1.66
N SER A 151 27.55 -3.27 -1.76
CA SER A 151 26.30 -2.59 -1.44
C SER A 151 25.12 -3.12 -2.28
N LYS A 152 23.94 -3.19 -1.64
CA LYS A 152 22.71 -3.71 -2.27
C LYS A 152 21.56 -2.70 -2.24
N PHE A 153 21.68 -1.64 -1.45
CA PHE A 153 20.71 -0.56 -1.32
C PHE A 153 19.30 -1.05 -0.98
N GLY A 154 19.21 -2.06 -0.11
CA GLY A 154 17.93 -2.65 0.32
C GLY A 154 17.38 -3.73 -0.61
N ASN A 155 17.91 -3.87 -1.82
CA ASN A 155 17.55 -4.96 -2.73
C ASN A 155 18.07 -6.30 -2.18
N GLY A 156 17.26 -7.34 -2.24
CA GLY A 156 17.60 -8.68 -1.76
C GLY A 156 18.45 -9.48 -2.73
N ILE A 157 19.38 -8.85 -3.46
CA ILE A 157 20.32 -9.54 -4.35
C ILE A 157 21.56 -10.06 -3.62
N VAL A 158 22.38 -10.86 -4.30
CA VAL A 158 23.66 -11.37 -3.80
C VAL A 158 24.76 -10.92 -4.76
N LYS A 159 25.85 -10.37 -4.21
CA LYS A 159 26.99 -9.87 -5.01
C LYS A 159 28.00 -10.98 -5.27
N ASP A 160 28.79 -10.85 -6.32
CA ASP A 160 29.80 -11.86 -6.71
C ASP A 160 30.71 -12.21 -5.52
N GLY A 161 30.89 -13.50 -5.23
CA GLY A 161 31.69 -13.98 -4.10
C GLY A 161 31.03 -13.89 -2.72
N GLU A 162 29.80 -13.37 -2.61
CA GLU A 162 29.01 -13.50 -1.37
C GLU A 162 28.25 -14.83 -1.32
N PRO A 163 28.09 -15.45 -0.14
CA PRO A 163 27.26 -16.65 0.00
C PRO A 163 25.76 -16.30 -0.03
N GLU A 164 24.91 -17.20 -0.52
CA GLU A 164 23.46 -17.00 -0.64
C GLU A 164 22.78 -16.71 0.73
N GLU A 165 23.37 -17.14 1.84
CA GLU A 165 22.89 -16.90 3.21
C GLU A 165 22.82 -15.41 3.59
N VAL A 166 23.61 -14.53 2.95
CA VAL A 166 23.53 -13.08 3.20
C VAL A 166 22.38 -12.40 2.44
N ARG A 167 21.60 -13.17 1.66
CA ARG A 167 20.43 -12.64 0.96
C ARG A 167 19.42 -12.10 1.96
N ILE A 168 18.95 -10.89 1.68
CA ILE A 168 17.88 -10.29 2.46
C ILE A 168 16.55 -10.80 1.93
N TRP A 169 15.74 -11.32 2.86
CA TRP A 169 14.37 -11.76 2.60
C TRP A 169 13.40 -10.90 3.42
N LEU A 170 12.24 -10.62 2.84
CA LEU A 170 11.12 -9.97 3.50
C LEU A 170 10.11 -11.04 3.91
N GLU A 171 10.05 -11.36 5.20
CA GLU A 171 9.21 -12.45 5.74
C GLU A 171 7.76 -11.98 5.95
N LEU A 172 6.99 -11.95 4.87
CA LEU A 172 5.62 -11.44 4.89
C LEU A 172 4.61 -12.48 5.40
N CYS A 173 3.47 -11.99 5.90
CA CYS A 173 2.25 -12.72 6.25
C CYS A 173 2.33 -13.76 7.38
N ASN A 174 3.50 -14.33 7.68
CA ASN A 174 3.68 -15.30 8.75
C ASN A 174 5.05 -15.16 9.44
N GLU A 175 5.14 -15.59 10.69
CA GLU A 175 6.36 -15.45 11.51
C GLU A 175 7.40 -16.54 11.23
N ASN A 176 7.01 -17.68 10.66
CA ASN A 176 7.94 -18.77 10.31
C ASN A 176 8.75 -18.52 9.01
N GLY A 177 8.48 -17.43 8.29
CA GLY A 177 9.20 -17.05 7.07
C GLY A 177 8.86 -17.88 5.83
N GLY A 178 7.88 -18.78 5.88
CA GLY A 178 7.45 -19.63 4.76
C GLY A 178 6.87 -18.84 3.58
N ARG A 179 6.46 -17.59 3.83
CA ARG A 179 5.94 -16.65 2.83
C ARG A 179 6.91 -15.54 2.44
N LYS A 180 8.21 -15.72 2.69
CA LYS A 180 9.24 -14.72 2.41
C LYS A 180 9.44 -14.39 0.93
N VAL A 181 9.57 -13.11 0.60
CA VAL A 181 9.83 -12.61 -0.77
C VAL A 181 11.17 -11.89 -0.81
N ILE A 182 11.75 -11.72 -2.00
CA ILE A 182 12.97 -10.92 -2.15
C ILE A 182 12.56 -9.46 -2.39
N PRO A 183 12.94 -8.50 -1.52
CA PRO A 183 12.61 -7.10 -1.74
C PRO A 183 13.42 -6.54 -2.90
N PHE A 184 12.80 -5.68 -3.71
CA PHE A 184 13.48 -4.99 -4.79
C PHE A 184 12.92 -3.61 -5.07
N ASP A 185 13.74 -2.74 -5.63
CA ASP A 185 13.36 -1.37 -5.94
C ASP A 185 12.33 -1.34 -7.08
N GLY A 186 11.20 -0.68 -6.82
CA GLY A 186 10.00 -0.72 -7.67
C GLY A 186 9.08 -1.93 -7.43
N MET A 187 9.21 -2.68 -6.35
CA MET A 187 8.28 -3.76 -6.01
C MET A 187 6.88 -3.23 -5.65
N LEU A 188 5.86 -3.70 -6.38
CA LEU A 188 4.46 -3.33 -6.17
C LEU A 188 3.77 -4.29 -5.19
N PRO A 189 2.67 -3.89 -4.52
CA PRO A 189 1.95 -4.77 -3.61
C PRO A 189 1.41 -6.02 -4.31
N GLY A 190 1.04 -5.92 -5.59
CA GLY A 190 0.66 -7.06 -6.42
C GLY A 190 1.77 -8.10 -6.56
N ASP A 191 3.02 -7.66 -6.72
CA ASP A 191 4.20 -8.54 -6.85
C ASP A 191 4.43 -9.32 -5.55
N ALA A 192 4.39 -8.62 -4.42
CA ALA A 192 4.53 -9.20 -3.09
C ALA A 192 3.44 -10.24 -2.82
N TRP A 193 2.20 -9.94 -3.21
CA TRP A 193 1.08 -10.86 -3.04
C TRP A 193 1.18 -12.10 -3.93
N LEU A 194 1.47 -11.93 -5.23
CA LEU A 194 1.65 -13.05 -6.15
C LEU A 194 2.76 -13.99 -5.68
N TRP A 195 3.88 -13.44 -5.22
CA TRP A 195 5.00 -14.22 -4.72
C TRP A 195 4.65 -14.91 -3.39
N SER A 196 4.11 -14.16 -2.42
CA SER A 196 3.77 -14.69 -1.08
C SER A 196 2.66 -15.72 -1.08
N LYS A 197 1.69 -15.63 -1.98
CA LYS A 197 0.54 -16.54 -2.08
C LYS A 197 0.90 -17.85 -2.76
N ASN A 198 1.61 -17.83 -3.88
CA ASN A 198 1.74 -18.97 -4.78
C ASN A 198 2.91 -19.93 -4.45
N ARG A 199 3.09 -20.28 -3.17
CA ARG A 199 4.26 -21.00 -2.67
C ARG A 199 4.43 -22.43 -3.21
N ALA A 200 3.33 -23.08 -3.56
CA ALA A 200 3.38 -24.43 -4.16
C ALA A 200 3.97 -24.44 -5.58
N ASN A 201 3.92 -23.32 -6.31
CA ASN A 201 4.39 -23.25 -7.69
C ASN A 201 5.89 -22.94 -7.75
N LYS A 202 6.74 -23.98 -7.67
CA LYS A 202 8.21 -23.84 -7.65
C LYS A 202 8.78 -23.06 -8.84
N LYS A 203 8.29 -23.33 -10.06
CA LYS A 203 8.73 -22.60 -11.27
C LYS A 203 8.48 -21.11 -11.17
N LEU A 204 7.33 -20.72 -10.62
CA LEU A 204 7.01 -19.31 -10.38
C LEU A 204 7.94 -18.69 -9.33
N GLN A 205 8.24 -19.42 -8.25
CA GLN A 205 9.18 -18.95 -7.21
C GLN A 205 10.59 -18.73 -7.77
N GLU A 206 11.07 -19.67 -8.59
CA GLU A 206 12.36 -19.59 -9.27
C GLU A 206 12.41 -18.43 -10.26
N ALA A 207 11.34 -18.23 -11.04
CA ALA A 207 11.22 -17.10 -11.97
C ALA A 207 11.26 -15.75 -11.25
N PHE A 208 10.53 -15.56 -10.14
CA PHE A 208 10.58 -14.30 -9.39
C PHE A 208 11.97 -14.02 -8.79
N LYS A 209 12.67 -15.07 -8.32
CA LYS A 209 14.07 -14.93 -7.89
C LYS A 209 14.94 -14.49 -9.07
N ALA A 210 14.82 -15.16 -10.22
CA ALA A 210 15.58 -14.83 -11.42
C ALA A 210 15.30 -13.41 -11.93
N PHE A 211 14.05 -12.97 -11.96
CA PHE A 211 13.67 -11.60 -12.34
C PHE A 211 14.32 -10.56 -11.42
N THR A 212 14.37 -10.86 -10.12
CA THR A 212 14.98 -9.98 -9.14
C THR A 212 16.51 -9.94 -9.29
N ASP A 213 17.15 -11.09 -9.45
CA ASP A 213 18.60 -11.20 -9.68
C ASP A 213 19.01 -10.57 -11.02
N GLN A 214 18.18 -10.65 -12.07
CA GLN A 214 18.44 -10.03 -13.37
C GLN A 214 18.28 -8.51 -13.34
N LYS A 215 17.31 -8.00 -12.56
CA LYS A 215 17.02 -6.55 -12.49
C LYS A 215 18.18 -5.76 -11.90
N PHE A 216 18.97 -6.36 -11.02
CA PHE A 216 20.12 -5.71 -10.39
C PHE A 216 21.36 -6.59 -10.53
N GLY A 217 22.41 -6.08 -11.17
CA GLY A 217 23.62 -6.88 -11.40
C GLY A 217 24.32 -7.36 -10.13
N THR A 218 25.00 -8.50 -10.25
CA THR A 218 25.78 -9.13 -9.17
C THR A 218 27.17 -8.50 -8.98
N TYR A 219 27.60 -7.67 -9.94
CA TYR A 219 28.89 -6.98 -9.91
C TYR A 219 29.07 -6.10 -8.67
N ARG A 220 30.33 -6.00 -8.24
CA ARG A 220 30.76 -5.12 -7.14
C ARG A 220 31.09 -3.72 -7.65
N GLY A 221 31.19 -2.77 -6.72
CA GLY A 221 31.71 -1.43 -6.99
C GLY A 221 30.67 -0.35 -7.25
N THR A 222 29.38 -0.60 -7.00
CA THR A 222 28.36 0.46 -7.09
C THR A 222 28.51 1.47 -5.97
N TYR A 223 28.59 2.76 -6.33
CA TYR A 223 28.69 3.87 -5.39
C TYR A 223 27.31 4.24 -4.84
N GLY A 224 27.28 4.76 -3.62
CA GLY A 224 26.09 5.40 -3.07
C GLY A 224 25.79 6.71 -3.80
N THR A 225 24.56 7.18 -3.74
CA THR A 225 24.14 8.39 -4.47
C THR A 225 23.39 9.36 -3.57
N VAL A 226 23.59 10.66 -3.82
CA VAL A 226 22.73 11.75 -3.34
C VAL A 226 22.31 12.57 -4.55
N GLY A 227 21.04 12.47 -4.93
CA GLY A 227 20.50 13.17 -6.10
C GLY A 227 20.42 14.69 -5.92
N LYS A 228 20.19 15.40 -7.03
CA LYS A 228 20.15 16.87 -7.09
C LYS A 228 19.27 17.50 -6.02
N ARG A 229 19.70 18.65 -5.48
CA ARG A 229 18.94 19.47 -4.52
C ARG A 229 18.49 18.73 -3.26
N SER A 230 19.07 17.56 -2.98
CA SER A 230 18.79 16.83 -1.76
C SER A 230 19.49 17.46 -0.57
N VAL A 231 18.81 17.46 0.56
CA VAL A 231 19.28 18.12 1.78
C VAL A 231 19.41 17.10 2.88
N ILE A 232 20.63 16.92 3.35
CA ILE A 232 20.98 16.06 4.48
C ILE A 232 21.54 16.96 5.58
N LYS A 233 20.72 17.20 6.60
CA LYS A 233 21.04 18.06 7.74
C LYS A 233 21.23 17.23 9.01
N ASN A 234 22.48 17.18 9.49
CA ASN A 234 23.04 16.51 10.66
C ASN A 234 22.53 15.06 10.87
N THR A 235 23.35 14.03 10.70
CA THR A 235 22.97 12.58 10.76
C THR A 235 24.18 11.75 11.20
N HIS A 236 23.98 10.56 11.79
CA HIS A 236 25.10 9.70 12.24
C HIS A 236 25.01 8.18 11.98
N ILE A 237 24.61 7.79 10.77
CA ILE A 237 25.39 6.93 9.86
C ILE A 237 24.47 6.67 8.68
N ILE A 238 24.95 6.92 7.47
CA ILE A 238 24.29 6.53 6.22
C ILE A 238 25.25 5.63 5.45
N LYS A 239 25.02 4.32 5.53
CA LYS A 239 25.89 3.29 4.97
C LYS A 239 25.18 2.51 3.88
N ASP A 240 25.78 2.40 2.70
CA ASP A 240 25.21 1.67 1.55
C ASP A 240 23.80 2.20 1.17
N VAL A 241 23.67 3.51 0.91
CA VAL A 241 22.37 4.14 0.62
C VAL A 241 22.36 4.85 -0.73
N LYS A 242 21.24 4.69 -1.47
CA LYS A 242 20.88 5.49 -2.64
C LYS A 242 19.79 6.49 -2.24
N ILE A 243 20.01 7.77 -2.54
CA ILE A 243 19.10 8.86 -2.23
C ILE A 243 18.76 9.57 -3.55
N GLY A 244 17.48 9.62 -3.90
CA GLY A 244 16.98 10.36 -5.07
C GLY A 244 17.09 11.88 -4.93
N SER A 245 16.64 12.62 -5.93
CA SER A 245 16.66 14.08 -5.92
C SER A 245 15.58 14.68 -5.00
N ASP A 246 15.81 15.91 -4.55
CA ASP A 246 14.91 16.68 -3.69
C ASP A 246 14.53 15.98 -2.37
N ALA A 247 15.30 14.98 -1.94
CA ALA A 247 15.08 14.26 -0.71
C ALA A 247 15.47 15.13 0.49
N TYR A 248 14.76 14.95 1.62
CA TYR A 248 15.08 15.66 2.85
C TYR A 248 15.33 14.70 4.01
N ILE A 249 16.56 14.68 4.51
CA ILE A 249 16.96 13.87 5.68
C ILE A 249 17.40 14.80 6.80
N LYS A 250 16.72 14.69 7.93
CA LYS A 250 16.88 15.55 9.10
C LYS A 250 17.15 14.68 10.32
N GLY A 251 18.39 14.54 10.78
CA GLY A 251 18.64 13.94 12.10
C GLY A 251 18.49 12.42 12.23
N ALA A 252 18.76 11.61 11.20
CA ALA A 252 18.63 10.15 11.32
C ALA A 252 19.76 9.52 12.19
N ASN A 253 19.41 8.49 12.97
CA ASN A 253 20.36 7.78 13.83
C ASN A 253 21.08 6.64 13.09
N LYS A 254 20.40 5.98 12.15
CA LYS A 254 20.98 4.92 11.33
C LYS A 254 20.17 4.73 10.06
N LEU A 255 20.78 4.96 8.92
CA LEU A 255 20.26 4.57 7.62
C LEU A 255 21.25 3.57 7.01
N LYS A 256 20.84 2.32 6.82
CA LYS A 256 21.76 1.28 6.34
C LYS A 256 21.12 0.41 5.29
N ASN A 257 21.80 0.26 4.15
CA ASN A 257 21.38 -0.60 3.05
C ASN A 257 19.96 -0.23 2.58
N LEU A 258 19.82 0.98 2.06
CA LEU A 258 18.52 1.57 1.70
C LEU A 258 18.50 2.11 0.28
N THR A 259 17.32 2.07 -0.32
CA THR A 259 16.96 2.95 -1.45
C THR A 259 15.90 3.92 -0.97
N ILE A 260 16.16 5.22 -1.11
CA ILE A 260 15.25 6.32 -0.80
C ILE A 260 14.89 7.00 -2.11
N ASN A 261 13.81 6.55 -2.73
CA ASN A 261 13.31 7.15 -3.96
C ASN A 261 12.70 8.51 -3.64
N SER A 262 13.11 9.53 -4.40
CA SER A 262 12.65 10.91 -4.26
C SER A 262 12.87 11.63 -5.58
N ASN A 263 11.99 12.57 -5.89
CA ASN A 263 12.14 13.49 -6.99
C ASN A 263 11.40 14.81 -6.71
N GLU A 264 11.55 15.79 -7.61
CA GLU A 264 10.94 17.13 -7.49
C GLU A 264 9.43 17.11 -7.23
N ASN A 265 8.71 16.14 -7.81
CA ASN A 265 7.24 16.03 -7.79
C ASN A 265 6.73 15.11 -6.66
N ALA A 266 7.61 14.29 -6.08
CA ALA A 266 7.31 13.31 -5.04
C ALA A 266 8.48 13.22 -4.05
N LYS A 267 8.64 14.28 -3.25
CA LYS A 267 9.74 14.45 -2.30
C LYS A 267 9.60 13.52 -1.10
N SER A 268 10.62 12.71 -0.87
CA SER A 268 10.69 11.81 0.29
C SER A 268 11.40 12.45 1.46
N GLN A 269 10.95 12.13 2.69
CA GLN A 269 11.43 12.78 3.90
C GLN A 269 11.70 11.79 5.03
N ILE A 270 12.86 11.93 5.68
CA ILE A 270 13.23 11.20 6.89
C ILE A 270 13.55 12.22 7.98
N GLY A 271 12.78 12.18 9.06
CA GLY A 271 12.97 13.01 10.24
C GLY A 271 13.89 12.42 11.28
N GLU A 272 13.89 13.07 12.44
CA GLU A 272 14.86 12.85 13.50
C GLU A 272 14.67 11.50 14.20
N GLY A 273 15.79 10.91 14.62
CA GLY A 273 15.81 9.70 15.44
C GLY A 273 15.47 8.41 14.71
N CYS A 274 15.23 8.46 13.39
CA CYS A 274 14.86 7.28 12.61
C CYS A 274 16.01 6.27 12.48
N GLU A 275 15.66 4.98 12.59
CA GLU A 275 16.53 3.82 12.39
C GLU A 275 15.93 2.94 11.29
N LEU A 276 16.47 3.04 10.07
CA LEU A 276 15.97 2.33 8.90
C LEU A 276 17.07 1.41 8.35
N VAL A 277 16.80 0.10 8.27
CA VAL A 277 17.79 -0.90 7.87
C VAL A 277 17.21 -1.90 6.88
N ASN A 278 17.92 -2.17 5.77
CA ASN A 278 17.54 -3.15 4.75
C ASN A 278 16.14 -2.88 4.18
N GLY A 279 15.96 -1.74 3.53
CA GLY A 279 14.62 -1.35 3.11
C GLY A 279 14.59 -0.40 1.94
N ILE A 280 13.39 -0.24 1.39
CA ILE A 280 13.14 0.54 0.19
C ILE A 280 11.99 1.48 0.51
N MET A 281 12.21 2.76 0.24
CA MET A 281 11.22 3.81 0.44
C MET A 281 10.86 4.42 -0.90
N GLY A 282 9.59 4.28 -1.29
CA GLY A 282 9.02 4.85 -2.50
C GLY A 282 8.96 6.37 -2.47
N ALA A 283 8.77 6.97 -3.64
CA ALA A 283 8.72 8.43 -3.78
C ALA A 283 7.53 9.04 -3.02
N GLY A 284 7.74 10.23 -2.45
CA GLY A 284 6.74 10.94 -1.65
C GLY A 284 6.55 10.39 -0.23
N SER A 285 7.26 9.33 0.15
CA SER A 285 7.09 8.65 1.43
C SER A 285 7.82 9.35 2.58
N ARG A 286 7.38 9.06 3.80
CA ARG A 286 7.69 9.87 4.98
C ARG A 286 7.95 8.99 6.20
N ALA A 287 9.08 9.16 6.87
CA ALA A 287 9.39 8.49 8.14
C ALA A 287 9.84 9.53 9.19
N PHE A 288 9.10 9.70 10.28
CA PHE A 288 9.36 10.78 11.25
C PHE A 288 9.28 10.34 12.71
N TYR A 289 9.96 11.09 13.56
CA TYR A 289 9.82 11.02 15.02
C TYR A 289 10.21 9.64 15.58
N GLY A 290 11.44 9.20 15.35
CA GLY A 290 11.99 8.00 15.99
C GLY A 290 11.50 6.66 15.44
N VAL A 291 11.06 6.61 14.18
CA VAL A 291 10.62 5.37 13.51
C VAL A 291 11.74 4.32 13.48
N LYS A 292 11.37 3.06 13.68
CA LYS A 292 12.27 1.91 13.53
C LYS A 292 11.75 0.97 12.46
N ALA A 293 12.49 0.80 11.38
CA ALA A 293 12.10 -0.11 10.31
C ALA A 293 13.25 -1.03 9.89
N VAL A 294 12.99 -2.33 9.82
CA VAL A 294 14.00 -3.35 9.50
C VAL A 294 13.42 -4.37 8.54
N ARG A 295 14.06 -4.57 7.39
CA ARG A 295 13.53 -5.44 6.31
C ARG A 295 12.12 -5.00 5.93
N PHE A 296 12.03 -3.92 5.17
CA PHE A 296 10.75 -3.27 4.90
C PHE A 296 10.66 -2.70 3.50
N ILE A 297 9.42 -2.56 3.02
CA ILE A 297 9.10 -1.72 1.87
C ILE A 297 8.04 -0.71 2.31
N LEU A 298 8.34 0.58 2.12
CA LEU A 298 7.36 1.66 2.14
C LEU A 298 7.03 1.99 0.69
N ALA A 299 5.84 1.61 0.23
CA ALA A 299 5.40 1.97 -1.12
C ALA A 299 5.21 3.51 -1.25
N PRO A 300 5.03 4.05 -2.46
CA PRO A 300 4.90 5.50 -2.67
C PRO A 300 3.83 6.17 -1.79
N PHE A 301 4.17 7.37 -1.30
CA PHE A 301 3.30 8.22 -0.47
C PHE A 301 2.89 7.63 0.89
N SER A 302 3.49 6.52 1.32
CA SER A 302 3.24 5.92 2.63
C SER A 302 3.98 6.63 3.76
N GLN A 303 3.44 6.53 4.98
CA GLN A 303 3.91 7.31 6.12
C GLN A 303 4.10 6.45 7.37
N LEU A 304 5.28 6.55 7.98
CA LEU A 304 5.57 6.07 9.33
C LEU A 304 5.85 7.26 10.26
N LYS A 305 5.23 7.27 11.45
CA LYS A 305 5.38 8.38 12.40
C LYS A 305 5.47 7.91 13.84
N TYR A 306 6.01 8.77 14.69
CA TYR A 306 5.88 8.74 16.15
C TYR A 306 6.33 7.40 16.76
N GLY A 307 7.52 6.92 16.39
CA GLY A 307 8.09 5.69 16.96
C GLY A 307 7.50 4.39 16.40
N ALA A 308 6.71 4.46 15.31
CA ALA A 308 6.19 3.26 14.65
C ALA A 308 7.32 2.27 14.31
N ARG A 309 7.04 0.99 14.51
CA ARG A 309 7.93 -0.13 14.21
C ARG A 309 7.38 -0.93 13.05
N LEU A 310 8.17 -1.07 11.99
CA LEU A 310 7.81 -1.82 10.78
C LEU A 310 8.91 -2.86 10.49
N ILE A 311 8.63 -4.13 10.79
CA ILE A 311 9.63 -5.20 10.71
C ILE A 311 9.14 -6.31 9.78
N ASN A 312 9.97 -6.77 8.86
CA ASN A 312 9.60 -7.84 7.92
C ASN A 312 8.26 -7.56 7.19
N SER A 313 8.01 -6.31 6.81
CA SER A 313 6.67 -5.89 6.38
C SER A 313 6.67 -5.01 5.14
N TYR A 314 5.58 -5.09 4.39
CA TYR A 314 5.30 -4.25 3.22
C TYR A 314 4.13 -3.32 3.57
N LEU A 315 4.35 -2.01 3.48
CA LEU A 315 3.33 -0.99 3.66
C LEU A 315 2.94 -0.39 2.30
N GLY A 316 1.74 -0.75 1.83
CA GLY A 316 1.19 -0.29 0.56
C GLY A 316 0.94 1.22 0.49
N GLU A 317 0.66 1.68 -0.72
CA GLU A 317 0.61 3.09 -1.09
C GLU A 317 -0.40 3.90 -0.29
N ASN A 318 -0.08 5.16 -0.03
CA ASN A 318 -0.92 6.11 0.72
C ASN A 318 -1.29 5.64 2.15
N ALA A 319 -0.67 4.57 2.65
CA ALA A 319 -0.95 4.07 3.99
C ALA A 319 -0.22 4.87 5.07
N THR A 320 -0.81 4.93 6.26
CA THR A 320 -0.26 5.65 7.40
C THR A 320 -0.25 4.78 8.65
N ILE A 321 0.95 4.57 9.22
CA ILE A 321 1.14 3.97 10.54
C ILE A 321 1.76 5.00 11.49
N SER A 322 1.23 5.12 12.70
CA SER A 322 1.73 6.02 13.74
C SER A 322 1.77 5.33 15.10
N CYS A 323 2.90 5.37 15.79
CA CYS A 323 3.10 4.81 17.15
C CYS A 323 3.00 3.27 17.30
N CYS A 324 2.69 2.51 16.25
CA CYS A 324 2.30 1.09 16.37
C CYS A 324 3.43 0.11 16.08
N GLU A 325 3.17 -1.16 16.38
CA GLU A 325 4.04 -2.27 16.01
C GLU A 325 3.41 -3.14 14.91
N VAL A 326 4.10 -3.24 13.78
CA VAL A 326 3.69 -4.06 12.63
C VAL A 326 4.84 -5.00 12.24
N LEU A 327 4.58 -6.31 12.31
CA LEU A 327 5.56 -7.36 12.03
C LEU A 327 5.04 -8.39 11.02
N ASN A 328 5.91 -8.87 10.15
CA ASN A 328 5.63 -9.98 9.24
C ASN A 328 4.29 -9.83 8.51
N THR A 329 4.02 -8.63 7.97
CA THR A 329 2.69 -8.25 7.46
C THR A 329 2.77 -7.67 6.06
N LEU A 330 1.85 -8.08 5.19
CA LEU A 330 1.61 -7.48 3.88
C LEU A 330 0.36 -6.61 3.94
N LEU A 331 0.56 -5.29 3.85
CA LEU A 331 -0.50 -4.29 3.85
C LEU A 331 -0.66 -3.72 2.45
N PHE A 332 -1.86 -3.83 1.90
CA PHE A 332 -2.23 -3.16 0.66
C PHE A 332 -2.54 -1.67 0.89
N PRO A 333 -2.73 -0.89 -0.18
CA PRO A 333 -2.89 0.56 -0.12
C PRO A 333 -4.02 1.06 0.80
N ALA A 334 -3.87 2.32 1.24
CA ALA A 334 -4.82 3.03 2.09
C ALA A 334 -5.12 2.34 3.44
N HIS A 335 -4.10 1.73 4.04
CA HIS A 335 -4.17 1.22 5.42
C HIS A 335 -3.93 2.35 6.44
N GLU A 336 -4.74 2.37 7.51
CA GLU A 336 -4.64 3.37 8.58
C GLU A 336 -4.53 2.70 9.96
N GLN A 337 -3.51 3.09 10.71
CA GLN A 337 -3.28 2.64 12.08
C GLN A 337 -2.54 3.72 12.87
N HIS A 338 -3.16 4.28 13.92
CA HIS A 338 -2.67 5.51 14.56
C HIS A 338 -2.29 5.41 16.04
N HIS A 339 -2.66 4.32 16.71
CA HIS A 339 -2.66 4.26 18.17
C HIS A 339 -1.60 3.30 18.69
N ASN A 340 -0.78 3.79 19.61
CA ASN A 340 0.38 3.08 20.17
C ASN A 340 0.10 1.68 20.72
N ASN A 341 -1.12 1.45 21.20
CA ASN A 341 -1.56 0.20 21.81
C ASN A 341 -2.15 -0.81 20.81
N SER A 342 -2.00 -0.58 19.50
CA SER A 342 -2.42 -1.51 18.46
C SER A 342 -1.23 -2.31 17.90
N PHE A 343 -1.45 -3.62 17.73
CA PHE A 343 -0.47 -4.58 17.24
C PHE A 343 -1.03 -5.31 16.03
N LEU A 344 -0.22 -5.44 14.97
CA LEU A 344 -0.59 -6.18 13.77
C LEU A 344 0.58 -7.06 13.32
N CYS A 345 0.43 -8.36 13.53
CA CYS A 345 1.46 -9.35 13.24
C CYS A 345 0.91 -10.44 12.32
N ALA A 346 1.79 -11.10 11.55
CA ALA A 346 1.47 -12.31 10.78
C ALA A 346 0.16 -12.19 9.97
N SER A 347 0.05 -11.10 9.19
CA SER A 347 -1.22 -10.73 8.56
C SER A 347 -1.07 -10.36 7.08
N LEU A 348 -2.11 -10.66 6.31
CA LEU A 348 -2.39 -10.06 5.01
C LEU A 348 -3.66 -9.21 5.14
N VAL A 349 -3.54 -7.90 4.99
CA VAL A 349 -4.68 -6.98 5.02
C VAL A 349 -4.79 -6.27 3.67
N MET A 350 -5.87 -6.54 2.95
CA MET A 350 -6.02 -6.17 1.54
C MET A 350 -6.47 -4.72 1.29
N GLY A 351 -6.09 -3.81 2.19
CA GLY A 351 -6.13 -2.36 1.97
C GLY A 351 -7.40 -1.71 2.49
N GLN A 352 -7.50 -0.39 2.33
CA GLN A 352 -8.62 0.44 2.81
C GLN A 352 -9.02 0.15 4.28
N SER A 353 -8.06 -0.30 5.10
CA SER A 353 -8.33 -0.86 6.42
C SER A 353 -8.07 0.17 7.51
N ASN A 354 -8.74 -0.01 8.64
CA ASN A 354 -8.58 0.87 9.79
C ASN A 354 -8.48 0.05 11.07
N ILE A 355 -7.28 -0.02 11.63
CA ILE A 355 -7.01 -0.77 12.87
C ILE A 355 -7.18 0.17 14.05
N ALA A 356 -8.20 -0.09 14.88
CA ALA A 356 -8.54 0.77 16.00
C ALA A 356 -7.58 0.62 17.20
N ALA A 357 -7.64 1.57 18.13
CA ALA A 357 -6.84 1.53 19.36
C ALA A 357 -7.09 0.25 20.17
N GLY A 358 -6.02 -0.30 20.73
CA GLY A 358 -6.05 -1.50 21.56
C GLY A 358 -6.31 -2.80 20.80
N ALA A 359 -6.47 -2.75 19.47
CA ALA A 359 -6.62 -3.97 18.69
C ALA A 359 -5.29 -4.74 18.64
N THR A 360 -5.31 -6.01 19.06
CA THR A 360 -4.14 -6.87 19.07
C THR A 360 -4.38 -8.06 18.14
N ILE A 361 -3.80 -7.97 16.94
CA ILE A 361 -4.18 -8.80 15.80
C ILE A 361 -2.98 -9.60 15.34
N GLY A 362 -3.22 -10.90 15.21
CA GLY A 362 -2.18 -11.86 14.91
C GLY A 362 -1.20 -12.04 16.08
N SER A 363 -0.13 -12.76 15.78
CA SER A 363 0.85 -13.31 16.72
C SER A 363 0.31 -14.49 17.54
N ASN A 364 0.64 -15.70 17.06
CA ASN A 364 0.17 -16.97 17.61
C ASN A 364 1.24 -17.68 18.47
N HIS A 365 2.04 -16.94 19.25
CA HIS A 365 2.96 -17.50 20.27
C HIS A 365 2.16 -18.16 21.44
N ASN A 366 1.27 -19.10 21.11
CA ASN A 366 0.34 -19.78 21.97
C ASN A 366 0.89 -21.16 22.39
N SER A 367 2.22 -21.27 22.58
CA SER A 367 3.01 -22.49 22.82
C SER A 367 3.17 -23.45 21.61
N ARG A 368 2.53 -23.17 20.47
CA ARG A 368 2.73 -23.91 19.21
C ARG A 368 3.71 -23.18 18.28
N ALA A 369 4.01 -23.77 17.13
CA ALA A 369 4.83 -23.13 16.10
C ALA A 369 4.20 -21.79 15.67
N ALA A 370 5.04 -20.79 15.39
CA ALA A 370 4.61 -19.46 14.95
C ALA A 370 4.27 -19.44 13.44
N ASP A 371 3.37 -20.32 13.02
CA ASP A 371 2.97 -20.54 11.62
C ASP A 371 1.57 -20.01 11.28
N GLY A 372 0.92 -19.34 12.22
CA GLY A 372 -0.42 -18.82 12.05
C GLY A 372 -0.48 -17.54 11.22
N GLU A 373 -1.62 -17.31 10.58
CA GLU A 373 -1.82 -16.20 9.63
C GLU A 373 -3.26 -15.67 9.71
N LEU A 374 -3.40 -14.35 9.67
CA LEU A 374 -4.69 -13.69 9.48
C LEU A 374 -4.79 -13.09 8.08
N GLN A 375 -5.92 -13.28 7.42
CA GLN A 375 -6.19 -12.70 6.10
C GLN A 375 -7.49 -11.93 6.12
N ALA A 376 -7.46 -10.65 5.74
CA ALA A 376 -8.64 -9.82 5.70
C ALA A 376 -8.77 -9.08 4.37
N GLY A 377 -9.99 -9.08 3.83
CA GLY A 377 -10.36 -8.29 2.66
C GLY A 377 -10.23 -6.78 2.90
N ARG A 378 -10.42 -6.00 1.84
CA ARG A 378 -10.32 -4.54 1.93
C ARG A 378 -11.42 -3.97 2.82
N GLY A 379 -11.18 -2.85 3.50
CA GLY A 379 -12.18 -2.27 4.41
C GLY A 379 -12.25 -2.96 5.78
N PHE A 380 -11.34 -3.88 6.10
CA PHE A 380 -11.29 -4.56 7.39
C PHE A 380 -11.17 -3.55 8.55
N TRP A 381 -12.10 -3.66 9.51
CA TRP A 381 -12.18 -2.74 10.64
C TRP A 381 -12.39 -3.49 11.96
N PRO A 382 -11.30 -3.90 12.62
CA PRO A 382 -11.34 -4.34 14.00
C PRO A 382 -11.56 -3.13 14.92
N GLY A 383 -12.65 -3.15 15.68
CA GLY A 383 -13.01 -2.12 16.64
C GLY A 383 -12.03 -2.00 17.81
N LEU A 384 -12.33 -1.08 18.72
CA LEU A 384 -11.48 -0.83 19.89
C LEU A 384 -11.29 -2.11 20.71
N CYS A 385 -10.06 -2.39 21.14
CA CYS A 385 -9.73 -3.52 22.00
C CYS A 385 -10.18 -4.89 21.45
N VAL A 386 -10.13 -5.09 20.14
CA VAL A 386 -10.32 -6.42 19.53
C VAL A 386 -9.07 -7.28 19.74
N SER A 387 -9.23 -8.52 20.17
CA SER A 387 -8.14 -9.51 20.25
C SER A 387 -8.40 -10.67 19.31
N LEU A 388 -7.48 -10.89 18.36
CA LEU A 388 -7.51 -11.98 17.36
C LEU A 388 -6.15 -12.66 17.33
N LYS A 389 -6.07 -13.92 17.80
CA LYS A 389 -4.81 -14.66 17.94
C LYS A 389 -4.68 -15.89 17.04
N HIS A 390 -5.77 -16.27 16.41
CA HIS A 390 -5.91 -17.52 15.68
C HIS A 390 -5.97 -17.29 14.18
N ASN A 391 -5.69 -18.34 13.41
CA ASN A 391 -5.83 -18.34 11.96
C ASN A 391 -7.24 -17.91 11.59
N SER A 392 -7.35 -16.78 10.89
CA SER A 392 -8.65 -16.20 10.61
C SER A 392 -8.70 -15.59 9.22
N LYS A 393 -9.87 -15.68 8.60
CA LYS A 393 -10.16 -15.13 7.30
C LYS A 393 -11.44 -14.31 7.34
N PHE A 394 -11.38 -13.09 6.81
CA PHE A 394 -12.51 -12.17 6.77
C PHE A 394 -12.73 -11.64 5.34
N ALA A 395 -13.98 -11.62 4.90
CA ALA A 395 -14.41 -10.93 3.68
C ALA A 395 -14.28 -9.41 3.82
N SER A 396 -14.42 -8.70 2.70
CA SER A 396 -14.24 -7.26 2.65
C SER A 396 -15.26 -6.50 3.50
N PHE A 397 -14.84 -5.38 4.08
CA PHE A 397 -15.65 -4.54 4.95
C PHE A 397 -16.24 -5.28 6.16
N THR A 398 -15.53 -6.29 6.66
CA THR A 398 -15.88 -6.92 7.94
C THR A 398 -15.50 -5.98 9.08
N MET A 399 -16.48 -5.63 9.92
CA MET A 399 -16.28 -4.92 11.18
C MET A 399 -16.33 -5.90 12.34
N ILE A 400 -15.43 -5.75 13.31
CA ILE A 400 -15.39 -6.59 14.51
C ILE A 400 -15.65 -5.70 15.72
N ALA A 401 -16.67 -6.03 16.50
CA ALA A 401 -16.99 -5.32 17.73
C ALA A 401 -15.88 -5.55 18.78
N LYS A 402 -15.81 -4.65 19.76
CA LYS A 402 -14.89 -4.82 20.89
C LYS A 402 -15.08 -6.19 21.55
N GLY A 403 -13.99 -6.90 21.80
CA GLY A 403 -14.01 -8.17 22.52
C GLY A 403 -12.81 -9.07 22.20
N ASP A 404 -12.71 -10.14 22.97
CA ASP A 404 -11.77 -11.22 22.74
C ASP A 404 -12.41 -12.29 21.86
N TYR A 405 -11.71 -12.72 20.82
CA TYR A 405 -12.18 -13.74 19.88
C TYR A 405 -11.22 -14.95 19.98
N PRO A 406 -11.55 -15.95 20.81
CA PRO A 406 -10.61 -16.98 21.26
C PRO A 406 -10.44 -18.15 20.27
N ALA A 407 -11.06 -18.10 19.09
CA ALA A 407 -11.07 -19.19 18.13
C ALA A 407 -10.74 -18.71 16.71
N GLU A 408 -10.38 -19.65 15.84
CA GLU A 408 -10.24 -19.40 14.40
C GLU A 408 -11.58 -18.95 13.81
N LEU A 409 -11.58 -17.88 13.01
CA LEU A 409 -12.77 -17.34 12.35
C LEU A 409 -12.65 -17.42 10.83
N ASN A 410 -13.67 -17.93 10.14
CA ASN A 410 -13.75 -17.91 8.68
C ASN A 410 -15.07 -17.29 8.25
N ILE A 411 -15.05 -15.98 8.01
CA ILE A 411 -16.25 -15.18 7.78
C ILE A 411 -16.31 -14.72 6.32
N PRO A 412 -17.10 -15.41 5.47
CA PRO A 412 -17.17 -15.14 4.04
C PRO A 412 -18.20 -14.04 3.67
N MET A 413 -18.80 -13.36 4.66
CA MET A 413 -19.84 -12.35 4.43
C MET A 413 -19.24 -10.95 4.47
N PRO A 414 -19.32 -10.16 3.38
CA PRO A 414 -18.79 -8.80 3.38
C PRO A 414 -19.71 -7.85 4.12
N PHE A 415 -19.27 -6.64 4.42
CA PHE A 415 -20.09 -5.59 5.05
C PHE A 415 -20.80 -6.01 6.34
N CYS A 416 -20.28 -7.02 7.04
CA CYS A 416 -20.90 -7.54 8.25
C CYS A 416 -20.31 -6.94 9.53
N LEU A 417 -21.03 -7.10 10.64
CA LEU A 417 -20.51 -6.91 11.98
C LEU A 417 -20.42 -8.27 12.68
N ILE A 418 -19.27 -8.54 13.30
CA ILE A 418 -19.04 -9.69 14.15
C ILE A 418 -18.98 -9.22 15.60
N SER A 419 -19.76 -9.81 16.51
CA SER A 419 -19.66 -9.52 17.94
C SER A 419 -19.63 -10.80 18.76
N ASN A 420 -18.74 -10.85 19.75
CA ASN A 420 -18.70 -11.94 20.72
C ASN A 420 -19.73 -11.69 21.84
N ASP A 421 -20.79 -12.49 21.87
CA ASP A 421 -21.82 -12.44 22.92
C ASP A 421 -21.43 -13.43 24.04
N VAL A 422 -20.65 -12.92 24.99
CA VAL A 422 -20.11 -13.70 26.10
C VAL A 422 -21.20 -14.23 27.02
N HIS A 423 -22.31 -13.50 27.20
CA HIS A 423 -23.37 -13.90 28.13
C HIS A 423 -24.07 -15.17 27.69
N ASN A 424 -24.35 -15.28 26.39
CA ASN A 424 -25.04 -16.43 25.81
C ASN A 424 -24.09 -17.47 25.22
N ASP A 425 -22.78 -17.30 25.45
CA ASP A 425 -21.70 -18.08 24.83
C ASP A 425 -21.95 -18.32 23.33
N GLN A 426 -21.99 -17.25 22.55
CA GLN A 426 -22.24 -17.35 21.11
C GLN A 426 -21.51 -16.26 20.32
N LEU A 427 -21.27 -16.52 19.04
CA LEU A 427 -20.78 -15.51 18.10
C LEU A 427 -21.96 -14.96 17.29
N LEU A 428 -22.12 -13.64 17.25
CA LEU A 428 -23.15 -13.00 16.44
C LEU A 428 -22.55 -12.44 15.15
N ILE A 429 -23.21 -12.69 14.02
CA ILE A 429 -22.86 -12.10 12.73
C ILE A 429 -24.08 -11.38 12.17
N MET A 430 -23.90 -10.09 11.89
CA MET A 430 -24.93 -9.22 11.30
C MET A 430 -24.55 -8.89 9.84
N PRO A 431 -25.09 -9.58 8.83
CA PRO A 431 -24.89 -9.23 7.43
C PRO A 431 -25.44 -7.84 7.10
N GLY A 432 -24.75 -7.10 6.23
CA GLY A 432 -25.18 -5.77 5.77
C GLY A 432 -25.18 -4.69 6.86
N TYR A 433 -24.46 -4.91 7.96
CA TYR A 433 -24.37 -3.95 9.08
C TYR A 433 -24.05 -2.53 8.61
N TRP A 434 -23.05 -2.38 7.74
CA TRP A 434 -22.65 -1.05 7.28
C TRP A 434 -23.76 -0.34 6.54
N PHE A 435 -24.48 -1.06 5.68
CA PHE A 435 -25.58 -0.50 4.91
C PHE A 435 -26.74 -0.08 5.81
N MET A 436 -26.99 -0.82 6.89
CA MET A 436 -28.06 -0.52 7.84
C MET A 436 -27.71 0.62 8.80
N TYR A 437 -26.47 0.67 9.30
CA TYR A 437 -26.16 1.46 10.50
C TYR A 437 -24.99 2.41 10.35
N ASN A 438 -24.16 2.31 9.30
CA ASN A 438 -22.93 3.09 9.20
C ASN A 438 -22.56 3.48 7.76
N MET A 439 -23.56 3.78 6.93
CA MET A 439 -23.36 4.20 5.53
C MET A 439 -22.51 5.48 5.43
N TYR A 440 -22.63 6.38 6.42
CA TYR A 440 -21.79 7.59 6.52
C TYR A 440 -20.29 7.27 6.49
N ALA A 441 -19.83 6.27 7.24
CA ALA A 441 -18.41 5.96 7.34
C ALA A 441 -17.87 5.30 6.07
N ILE A 442 -18.64 4.46 5.38
CA ILE A 442 -18.25 3.86 4.09
C ILE A 442 -17.96 4.95 3.06
N LEU A 443 -18.97 5.80 2.78
CA LEU A 443 -18.85 6.80 1.71
C LEU A 443 -17.81 7.87 2.03
N ARG A 444 -17.72 8.28 3.31
CA ARG A 444 -16.68 9.22 3.73
C ARG A 444 -15.29 8.61 3.54
N ASN A 445 -15.11 7.34 3.88
CA ASN A 445 -13.80 6.70 3.76
C ASN A 445 -13.40 6.49 2.30
N GLU A 446 -14.31 6.08 1.42
CA GLU A 446 -14.07 5.99 -0.03
C GLU A 446 -13.50 7.30 -0.60
N ARG A 447 -14.21 8.42 -0.38
CA ARG A 447 -13.74 9.74 -0.81
C ARG A 447 -12.43 10.14 -0.15
N LYS A 448 -12.31 9.92 1.16
CA LYS A 448 -11.08 10.21 1.90
C LYS A 448 -9.87 9.45 1.36
N PHE A 449 -10.04 8.20 0.91
CA PHE A 449 -8.95 7.42 0.32
C PHE A 449 -8.58 7.97 -1.07
N ALA A 450 -9.57 8.29 -1.90
CA ALA A 450 -9.35 8.93 -3.19
C ALA A 450 -8.60 10.28 -3.05
N ASP A 451 -9.03 11.15 -2.12
CA ASP A 451 -8.41 12.47 -1.86
C ASP A 451 -6.98 12.35 -1.30
N ARG A 452 -6.67 11.24 -0.63
CA ARG A 452 -5.34 10.95 -0.08
C ARG A 452 -4.39 10.34 -1.10
N ASP A 453 -4.89 9.83 -2.22
CA ASP A 453 -4.05 9.27 -3.27
C ASP A 453 -3.32 10.36 -4.03
N ARG A 454 -2.13 10.69 -3.52
CA ARG A 454 -1.26 11.75 -4.06
C ARG A 454 -0.19 11.23 -5.01
N ARG A 455 -0.25 9.94 -5.34
CA ARG A 455 0.67 9.30 -6.28
C ARG A 455 0.70 10.06 -7.59
N LYS A 456 1.92 10.28 -8.09
CA LYS A 456 2.17 10.90 -9.40
C LYS A 456 2.14 9.83 -10.48
N GLU A 457 2.92 8.78 -10.26
CA GLU A 457 2.89 7.56 -11.06
C GLU A 457 1.92 6.55 -10.45
N LYS A 458 0.97 6.05 -11.24
CA LYS A 458 -0.06 5.08 -10.82
C LYS A 458 0.10 3.75 -11.55
N GLU A 459 1.21 3.06 -11.29
CA GLU A 459 1.56 1.77 -11.90
C GLU A 459 0.45 0.71 -11.73
N GLN A 460 -0.13 0.63 -10.53
CA GLN A 460 -1.37 -0.10 -10.29
C GLN A 460 -2.55 0.87 -10.10
N LEU A 461 -3.64 0.59 -10.81
CA LEU A 461 -4.93 1.25 -10.57
C LEU A 461 -5.49 0.75 -9.24
N LEU A 462 -5.72 1.67 -8.30
CA LEU A 462 -6.33 1.35 -7.02
C LEU A 462 -7.83 1.52 -7.10
N GLU A 463 -8.57 0.49 -6.72
CA GLU A 463 -10.02 0.56 -6.58
C GLU A 463 -10.38 1.04 -5.17
N TYR A 464 -11.11 2.15 -5.07
CA TYR A 464 -11.60 2.71 -3.81
C TYR A 464 -13.09 2.46 -3.60
N ASP A 465 -13.85 2.20 -4.67
CA ASP A 465 -15.30 2.03 -4.58
C ASP A 465 -15.66 0.86 -3.66
N PHE A 466 -16.52 1.09 -2.66
CA PHE A 466 -16.92 0.01 -1.76
C PHE A 466 -17.72 -1.08 -2.50
N LEU A 467 -18.47 -0.74 -3.55
CA LEU A 467 -19.09 -1.71 -4.46
C LEU A 467 -18.24 -1.89 -5.71
N ALA A 468 -17.42 -2.94 -5.72
CA ALA A 468 -16.62 -3.34 -6.88
C ALA A 468 -16.72 -4.86 -7.11
N PRO A 469 -16.10 -5.40 -8.18
CA PRO A 469 -16.27 -6.80 -8.54
C PRO A 469 -15.96 -7.82 -7.44
N ASP A 470 -14.96 -7.55 -6.60
CA ASP A 470 -14.60 -8.42 -5.46
C ASP A 470 -15.71 -8.48 -4.42
N THR A 471 -16.15 -7.33 -3.92
CA THR A 471 -17.18 -7.21 -2.89
C THR A 471 -18.56 -7.66 -3.38
N VAL A 472 -18.89 -7.41 -4.65
CA VAL A 472 -20.16 -7.87 -5.24
C VAL A 472 -20.18 -9.39 -5.36
N ASN A 473 -19.05 -10.02 -5.74
CA ASN A 473 -18.92 -11.47 -5.72
C ASN A 473 -19.03 -12.06 -4.30
N GLU A 474 -18.43 -11.40 -3.30
CA GLU A 474 -18.61 -11.75 -1.89
C GLU A 474 -20.07 -11.60 -1.43
N ILE A 475 -20.80 -10.58 -1.92
CA ILE A 475 -22.24 -10.43 -1.64
C ILE A 475 -23.04 -11.61 -2.21
N PHE A 476 -22.78 -12.07 -3.43
CA PHE A 476 -23.45 -13.26 -3.98
C PHE A 476 -23.16 -14.52 -3.15
N THR A 477 -21.93 -14.66 -2.65
CA THR A 477 -21.57 -15.74 -1.72
C THR A 477 -22.40 -15.63 -0.43
N ALA A 478 -22.52 -14.43 0.14
CA ALA A 478 -23.33 -14.20 1.32
C ALA A 478 -24.81 -14.47 1.08
N LEU A 479 -25.40 -14.02 -0.04
CA LEU A 479 -26.80 -14.28 -0.38
C LEU A 479 -27.11 -15.79 -0.40
N ARG A 480 -26.24 -16.59 -1.02
CA ARG A 480 -26.38 -18.06 -1.03
C ARG A 480 -26.32 -18.64 0.38
N LEU A 481 -25.38 -18.20 1.20
CA LEU A 481 -25.24 -18.67 2.59
C LEU A 481 -26.44 -18.28 3.45
N LEU A 482 -26.98 -17.06 3.29
CA LEU A 482 -28.19 -16.63 3.99
C LEU A 482 -29.39 -17.50 3.60
N CYS A 483 -29.54 -17.83 2.31
CA CYS A 483 -30.55 -18.79 1.86
C CYS A 483 -30.34 -20.17 2.51
N LEU A 484 -29.13 -20.74 2.42
CA LEU A 484 -28.79 -22.04 2.98
C LEU A 484 -29.16 -22.13 4.47
N TYR A 485 -28.67 -21.20 5.31
CA TYR A 485 -28.90 -21.27 6.75
C TYR A 485 -30.34 -20.95 7.13
N THR A 486 -31.03 -20.07 6.40
CA THR A 486 -32.47 -19.78 6.64
C THR A 486 -33.33 -21.01 6.34
N GLY A 487 -33.10 -21.67 5.20
CA GLY A 487 -33.85 -22.87 4.86
C GLY A 487 -33.55 -24.02 5.80
N LYS A 488 -32.28 -24.19 6.22
CA LYS A 488 -31.90 -25.18 7.22
C LYS A 488 -32.61 -24.95 8.55
N ALA A 489 -32.63 -23.71 9.04
CA ALA A 489 -33.35 -23.33 10.26
C ALA A 489 -34.85 -23.61 10.14
N PHE A 490 -35.46 -23.32 8.99
CA PHE A 490 -36.87 -23.62 8.73
C PHE A 490 -37.16 -25.12 8.76
N TYR A 491 -36.32 -25.94 8.11
CA TYR A 491 -36.46 -27.40 8.09
C TYR A 491 -36.30 -27.98 9.49
N GLN A 492 -35.32 -27.50 10.27
CA GLN A 492 -35.12 -27.91 11.66
C GLN A 492 -36.34 -27.57 12.53
N ALA A 493 -36.83 -26.33 12.48
CA ALA A 493 -38.03 -25.90 13.20
C ALA A 493 -39.27 -26.72 12.79
N SER A 494 -39.37 -27.10 11.52
CA SER A 494 -40.46 -27.89 10.96
C SER A 494 -40.27 -29.41 11.06
N LYS A 495 -39.16 -29.88 11.67
CA LYS A 495 -38.76 -31.29 11.76
C LYS A 495 -38.73 -32.01 10.39
N MET A 496 -38.32 -31.30 9.35
CA MET A 496 -38.16 -31.82 7.98
C MET A 496 -36.71 -32.23 7.72
N ILE A 497 -36.52 -33.21 6.84
CA ILE A 497 -35.21 -33.62 6.34
C ILE A 497 -35.02 -33.02 4.94
N GLY A 498 -33.85 -32.45 4.68
CA GLY A 498 -33.50 -31.86 3.40
C GLY A 498 -32.00 -31.88 3.17
N SER A 499 -31.61 -31.70 1.91
CA SER A 499 -30.24 -31.46 1.48
C SER A 499 -29.90 -29.97 1.47
N ASP A 500 -28.62 -29.62 1.34
CA ASP A 500 -28.20 -28.21 1.19
C ASP A 500 -28.90 -27.50 0.02
N LYS A 501 -29.21 -28.23 -1.07
CA LYS A 501 -29.98 -27.67 -2.19
C LYS A 501 -31.42 -27.34 -1.81
N ASP A 502 -32.07 -28.21 -1.05
CA ASP A 502 -33.45 -27.99 -0.57
C ASP A 502 -33.50 -26.79 0.39
N PHE A 503 -32.49 -26.69 1.27
CA PHE A 503 -32.34 -25.55 2.18
C PHE A 503 -32.11 -24.24 1.43
N GLU A 504 -31.19 -24.20 0.46
CA GLU A 504 -30.94 -23.00 -0.35
C GLU A 504 -32.22 -22.55 -1.08
N GLN A 505 -32.95 -23.48 -1.71
CA GLN A 505 -34.19 -23.17 -2.42
C GLN A 505 -35.27 -22.64 -1.46
N LYS A 506 -35.47 -23.30 -0.31
CA LYS A 506 -36.48 -22.88 0.65
C LYS A 506 -36.13 -21.54 1.29
N GLY A 507 -34.87 -21.34 1.65
CA GLY A 507 -34.40 -20.06 2.19
C GLY A 507 -34.56 -18.92 1.21
N LYS A 508 -34.24 -19.13 -0.08
CA LYS A 508 -34.51 -18.14 -1.13
C LYS A 508 -35.99 -17.79 -1.19
N GLU A 509 -36.87 -18.79 -1.21
CA GLU A 509 -38.32 -18.58 -1.23
C GLU A 509 -38.79 -17.72 -0.04
N LEU A 510 -38.35 -18.08 1.17
CA LEU A 510 -38.73 -17.37 2.40
C LEU A 510 -38.21 -15.93 2.42
N LEU A 511 -36.95 -15.72 2.03
CA LEU A 511 -36.29 -14.42 2.08
C LEU A 511 -36.79 -13.49 0.97
N ASP A 512 -37.04 -13.99 -0.25
CA ASP A 512 -37.60 -13.21 -1.35
C ASP A 512 -39.04 -12.77 -1.06
N LYS A 513 -39.86 -13.67 -0.49
CA LYS A 513 -41.25 -13.35 -0.09
C LYS A 513 -41.34 -12.58 1.23
N GLN A 514 -40.21 -12.31 1.90
CA GLN A 514 -40.14 -11.69 3.22
C GLN A 514 -41.07 -12.38 4.24
N ALA A 515 -41.07 -13.72 4.24
CA ALA A 515 -42.00 -14.51 5.01
C ALA A 515 -41.86 -14.21 6.52
N PRO A 516 -42.96 -13.88 7.25
CA PRO A 516 -42.89 -13.49 8.67
C PRO A 516 -42.22 -14.54 9.56
N VAL A 517 -42.31 -15.82 9.19
CA VAL A 517 -41.69 -16.94 9.90
C VAL A 517 -40.17 -16.78 10.05
N VAL A 518 -39.49 -16.08 9.12
CA VAL A 518 -38.03 -15.88 9.19
C VAL A 518 -37.63 -15.17 10.48
N SER A 519 -38.45 -14.25 10.98
CA SER A 519 -38.19 -13.52 12.23
C SER A 519 -38.28 -14.39 13.49
N GLN A 520 -38.86 -15.58 13.37
CA GLN A 520 -39.06 -16.54 14.46
C GLN A 520 -38.02 -17.68 14.42
N LEU A 521 -37.19 -17.74 13.37
CA LEU A 521 -36.17 -18.77 13.22
C LEU A 521 -34.87 -18.34 13.90
N GLU A 522 -34.25 -19.29 14.61
CA GLU A 522 -32.86 -19.18 15.04
C GLU A 522 -31.95 -19.67 13.91
N ILE A 523 -31.26 -18.74 13.24
CA ILE A 523 -30.50 -19.03 12.02
C ILE A 523 -29.03 -19.24 12.39
N ILE A 524 -28.62 -20.50 12.55
CA ILE A 524 -27.27 -20.87 12.97
C ILE A 524 -26.36 -21.18 11.77
N ALA A 525 -25.20 -20.52 11.70
CA ALA A 525 -24.19 -20.72 10.68
C ALA A 525 -23.10 -21.71 11.14
N ALA A 526 -23.06 -22.90 10.55
CA ALA A 526 -22.00 -23.87 10.83
C ALA A 526 -20.69 -23.51 10.10
N GLY A 527 -19.54 -23.73 10.75
CA GLY A 527 -18.21 -23.64 10.14
C GLY A 527 -17.60 -22.23 10.03
N MET A 528 -18.21 -21.23 10.68
CA MET A 528 -17.70 -19.85 10.70
C MET A 528 -16.75 -19.56 11.88
N GLU A 529 -16.85 -20.34 12.95
CA GLU A 529 -15.97 -20.29 14.11
C GLU A 529 -15.55 -21.72 14.46
N ASN A 530 -14.27 -21.93 14.79
CA ASN A 530 -13.75 -23.21 15.26
C ASN A 530 -13.98 -23.37 16.77
N ALA A 531 -15.25 -23.39 17.18
CA ALA A 531 -15.67 -23.59 18.56
C ALA A 531 -16.93 -24.46 18.62
N HIS A 532 -17.23 -25.01 19.81
CA HIS A 532 -18.44 -25.80 20.02
C HIS A 532 -19.72 -24.96 20.15
N ARG A 533 -19.56 -23.65 20.34
CA ARG A 533 -20.65 -22.70 20.56
C ARG A 533 -21.34 -22.31 19.25
N PRO A 534 -22.62 -21.87 19.29
CA PRO A 534 -23.33 -21.49 18.08
C PRO A 534 -22.82 -20.16 17.50
N VAL A 535 -22.90 -20.05 16.18
CA VAL A 535 -22.73 -18.78 15.44
C VAL A 535 -24.10 -18.36 14.92
N LEU A 536 -24.68 -17.32 15.51
CA LEU A 536 -26.02 -16.85 15.18
C LEU A 536 -25.97 -15.74 14.13
N LEU A 537 -26.75 -15.92 13.05
CA LEU A 537 -26.98 -14.88 12.07
C LEU A 537 -28.18 -14.03 12.50
N ILE A 538 -27.95 -12.75 12.72
CA ILE A 538 -29.01 -11.80 13.12
C ILE A 538 -29.38 -10.87 11.97
N LYS A 539 -30.65 -10.44 11.93
CA LYS A 539 -31.17 -9.50 10.90
C LYS A 539 -30.97 -9.99 9.47
N VAL A 540 -31.07 -11.32 9.29
CA VAL A 540 -30.89 -12.03 8.02
C VAL A 540 -31.79 -11.47 6.92
N GLN A 541 -33.08 -11.28 7.21
CA GLN A 541 -34.04 -10.74 6.24
C GLN A 541 -33.63 -9.35 5.74
N GLN A 542 -33.24 -8.45 6.65
CA GLN A 542 -32.82 -7.10 6.29
C GLN A 542 -31.51 -7.11 5.51
N GLY A 543 -30.53 -7.91 5.94
CA GLY A 543 -29.23 -8.04 5.29
C GLY A 543 -29.35 -8.59 3.88
N TYR A 544 -30.18 -9.63 3.69
CA TYR A 544 -30.48 -10.22 2.39
C TYR A 544 -31.07 -9.20 1.43
N GLN A 545 -32.09 -8.44 1.85
CA GLN A 545 -32.74 -7.45 1.00
C GLN A 545 -31.80 -6.29 0.64
N LEU A 546 -31.00 -5.80 1.58
CA LEU A 546 -30.02 -4.75 1.31
C LEU A 546 -28.92 -5.22 0.35
N TYR A 547 -28.43 -6.45 0.49
CA TYR A 547 -27.50 -7.03 -0.47
C TYR A 547 -28.08 -7.06 -1.90
N LYS A 548 -29.32 -7.54 -2.08
CA LYS A 548 -29.96 -7.51 -3.42
C LYS A 548 -30.07 -6.09 -3.96
N LYS A 549 -30.50 -5.13 -3.13
CA LYS A 549 -30.63 -3.71 -3.52
C LYS A 549 -29.28 -3.09 -3.90
N MET A 550 -28.22 -3.33 -3.13
CA MET A 550 -26.88 -2.80 -3.41
C MET A 550 -26.27 -3.38 -4.68
N VAL A 551 -26.47 -4.68 -4.95
CA VAL A 551 -26.03 -5.30 -6.22
C VAL A 551 -26.77 -4.70 -7.41
N ALA A 552 -28.10 -4.52 -7.29
CA ALA A 552 -28.88 -3.89 -8.33
C ALA A 552 -28.43 -2.43 -8.57
N TYR A 553 -28.21 -1.67 -7.49
CA TYR A 553 -27.71 -0.30 -7.55
C TYR A 553 -26.34 -0.21 -8.24
N TYR A 554 -25.39 -1.09 -7.87
CA TYR A 554 -24.08 -1.17 -8.51
C TYR A 554 -24.19 -1.36 -10.04
N GLY A 555 -24.97 -2.34 -10.48
CA GLY A 555 -25.18 -2.61 -11.91
C GLY A 555 -25.89 -1.47 -12.63
N SER A 556 -26.94 -0.90 -12.03
CA SER A 556 -27.70 0.22 -12.62
C SER A 556 -26.85 1.48 -12.74
N CYS A 557 -26.05 1.84 -11.72
CA CYS A 557 -25.18 3.02 -11.79
C CYS A 557 -24.12 2.89 -12.87
N LEU A 558 -23.51 1.70 -13.03
CA LEU A 558 -22.55 1.46 -14.12
C LEU A 558 -23.21 1.58 -15.50
N LEU A 559 -24.43 1.04 -15.66
CA LEU A 559 -25.20 1.21 -16.89
C LEU A 559 -25.52 2.68 -17.17
N ILE A 560 -26.05 3.40 -16.18
CA ILE A 560 -26.40 4.82 -16.29
C ILE A 560 -25.19 5.63 -16.72
N ASN A 561 -24.05 5.47 -16.03
CA ASN A 561 -22.81 6.19 -16.35
C ASN A 561 -22.35 5.89 -17.79
N HIS A 562 -22.46 4.63 -18.23
CA HIS A 562 -22.13 4.25 -19.60
C HIS A 562 -23.04 4.94 -20.63
N LEU A 563 -24.36 4.91 -20.41
CA LEU A 563 -25.34 5.53 -21.31
C LEU A 563 -25.16 7.06 -21.39
N GLN A 564 -24.82 7.70 -20.27
CA GLN A 564 -24.52 9.14 -20.24
C GLN A 564 -23.25 9.48 -21.02
N GLN A 565 -22.21 8.65 -20.93
CA GLN A 565 -20.94 8.87 -21.63
C GLN A 565 -21.01 8.55 -23.12
N SER A 566 -21.73 7.48 -23.50
CA SER A 566 -21.87 7.09 -24.90
C SER A 566 -22.89 7.94 -25.66
N GLY A 567 -23.91 8.45 -24.96
CA GLY A 567 -25.09 9.07 -25.56
C GLY A 567 -25.98 8.07 -26.35
N ASP A 568 -25.62 6.79 -26.35
CA ASP A 568 -26.33 5.75 -27.09
C ASP A 568 -27.32 5.01 -26.17
N ILE A 569 -28.59 5.38 -26.31
CA ILE A 569 -29.72 4.77 -25.59
C ILE A 569 -30.50 3.76 -26.47
N ASN A 570 -29.92 3.35 -27.61
CA ASN A 570 -30.55 2.38 -28.49
C ASN A 570 -30.71 1.03 -27.78
N ILE A 571 -31.94 0.53 -27.71
CA ILE A 571 -32.24 -0.73 -27.02
C ILE A 571 -31.45 -1.91 -27.58
N ALA A 572 -31.21 -1.98 -28.89
CA ALA A 572 -30.43 -3.06 -29.49
C ALA A 572 -28.95 -3.01 -29.03
N ALA A 573 -28.37 -1.82 -28.91
CA ALA A 573 -27.01 -1.64 -28.40
C ALA A 573 -26.93 -2.03 -26.91
N VAL A 574 -27.93 -1.65 -26.11
CA VAL A 574 -28.00 -2.03 -24.69
C VAL A 574 -28.19 -3.54 -24.53
N GLN A 575 -29.04 -4.17 -25.34
CA GLN A 575 -29.21 -5.64 -25.38
C GLN A 575 -27.89 -6.34 -25.69
N GLN A 576 -27.18 -5.88 -26.74
CA GLN A 576 -25.86 -6.42 -27.10
C GLN A 576 -24.84 -6.26 -25.97
N LEU A 577 -24.89 -5.14 -25.23
CA LEU A 577 -24.02 -4.91 -24.08
C LEU A 577 -24.30 -5.91 -22.93
N PHE A 578 -25.57 -6.22 -22.66
CA PHE A 578 -25.96 -7.27 -21.72
C PHE A 578 -25.57 -8.68 -22.21
N GLU A 579 -25.67 -8.95 -23.51
CA GLU A 579 -25.19 -10.22 -24.10
C GLU A 579 -23.67 -10.36 -23.93
N GLN A 580 -22.91 -9.29 -24.20
CA GLN A 580 -21.47 -9.26 -24.01
C GLN A 580 -21.06 -9.47 -22.55
N ALA A 581 -21.84 -8.92 -21.61
CA ALA A 581 -21.59 -9.11 -20.18
C ALA A 581 -21.63 -10.59 -19.79
N GLY A 582 -22.64 -11.32 -20.28
CA GLY A 582 -22.77 -12.76 -20.06
C GLY A 582 -22.76 -13.11 -18.56
N LYS A 583 -21.98 -14.13 -18.18
CA LYS A 583 -21.88 -14.59 -16.78
C LYS A 583 -20.84 -13.82 -15.99
N ARG A 584 -21.17 -13.56 -14.73
CA ARG A 584 -20.30 -12.89 -13.76
C ARG A 584 -18.97 -13.62 -13.61
N LYS A 585 -17.88 -12.89 -13.82
CA LYS A 585 -16.50 -13.39 -13.73
C LYS A 585 -16.00 -13.37 -12.28
N LYS A 586 -14.99 -14.19 -11.97
CA LYS A 586 -14.27 -14.14 -10.69
C LYS A 586 -13.14 -13.11 -10.74
N TRP A 587 -12.84 -12.52 -9.59
CA TRP A 587 -11.90 -11.43 -9.45
C TRP A 587 -11.06 -11.60 -8.20
N SER A 588 -9.81 -11.17 -8.29
CA SER A 588 -8.86 -11.11 -7.20
C SER A 588 -8.41 -9.67 -6.96
N ASN A 589 -8.23 -9.31 -5.70
CA ASN A 589 -7.54 -8.08 -5.30
C ASN A 589 -6.02 -8.34 -5.32
N VAL A 590 -5.35 -7.82 -6.36
CA VAL A 590 -3.91 -7.97 -6.62
C VAL A 590 -3.22 -6.67 -6.20
N GLY A 591 -2.98 -6.50 -4.89
CA GLY A 591 -2.28 -5.33 -4.37
C GLY A 591 -3.09 -4.03 -4.33
N GLY A 592 -4.42 -4.10 -4.38
CA GLY A 592 -5.33 -2.95 -4.47
C GLY A 592 -5.95 -2.76 -5.86
N GLN A 593 -5.41 -3.43 -6.88
CA GLN A 593 -6.01 -3.51 -8.21
C GLN A 593 -6.88 -4.75 -8.32
N LEU A 594 -8.11 -4.59 -8.79
CA LEU A 594 -9.00 -5.73 -9.06
C LEU A 594 -8.73 -6.25 -10.47
N ILE A 595 -8.38 -7.54 -10.57
CA ILE A 595 -8.07 -8.22 -11.84
C ILE A 595 -8.87 -9.52 -11.92
N GLN A 596 -9.37 -9.87 -13.11
CA GLN A 596 -10.07 -11.14 -13.32
C GLN A 596 -9.13 -12.33 -13.06
N ASP A 597 -9.63 -13.36 -12.36
CA ASP A 597 -8.80 -14.52 -11.99
C ASP A 597 -8.14 -15.18 -13.21
N ALA A 598 -8.87 -15.29 -14.32
CA ALA A 598 -8.36 -15.87 -15.56
C ALA A 598 -7.15 -15.09 -16.15
N ALA A 599 -7.12 -13.77 -16.00
CA ALA A 599 -6.00 -12.96 -16.45
C ALA A 599 -4.78 -13.13 -15.54
N VAL A 600 -5.00 -13.29 -14.23
CA VAL A 600 -3.93 -13.60 -13.26
C VAL A 600 -3.33 -14.98 -13.52
N GLU A 601 -4.18 -15.98 -13.79
CA GLU A 601 -3.75 -17.33 -14.19
C GLU A 601 -2.93 -17.28 -15.48
N GLN A 602 -3.38 -16.53 -16.49
CA GLN A 602 -2.63 -16.33 -17.72
C GLN A 602 -1.25 -15.70 -17.48
N LEU A 603 -1.14 -14.70 -16.60
CA LEU A 603 0.16 -14.12 -16.23
C LEU A 603 1.07 -15.19 -15.60
N ILE A 604 0.54 -15.99 -14.67
CA ILE A 604 1.29 -17.07 -14.01
C ILE A 604 1.78 -18.09 -15.06
N ASP A 605 0.95 -18.44 -16.04
CA ASP A 605 1.33 -19.35 -17.12
C ASP A 605 2.43 -18.74 -18.01
N ILE A 606 2.33 -17.46 -18.37
CA ILE A 606 3.36 -16.73 -19.13
C ILE A 606 4.70 -16.73 -18.38
N ILE A 607 4.69 -16.51 -17.07
CA ILE A 607 5.91 -16.53 -16.25
C ILE A 607 6.48 -17.94 -16.17
N THR A 608 5.66 -18.94 -15.85
CA THR A 608 6.13 -20.32 -15.63
C THR A 608 6.52 -21.07 -16.90
N SER A 609 6.04 -20.63 -18.06
CA SER A 609 6.48 -21.09 -19.39
C SER A 609 7.78 -20.45 -19.86
N GLY A 610 8.32 -19.46 -19.13
CA GLY A 610 9.54 -18.74 -19.50
C GLY A 610 9.33 -17.64 -20.55
N ASN A 611 8.08 -17.31 -20.88
CA ASN A 611 7.75 -16.31 -21.90
C ASN A 611 7.80 -14.86 -21.37
N ALA A 612 7.90 -14.66 -20.05
CA ALA A 612 8.10 -13.35 -19.43
C ALA A 612 9.59 -12.90 -19.49
N THR A 613 10.13 -12.74 -20.70
CA THR A 613 11.55 -12.42 -20.93
C THR A 613 11.98 -11.05 -20.41
N GLY A 614 11.04 -10.11 -20.23
CA GLY A 614 11.26 -8.81 -19.60
C GLY A 614 11.24 -8.83 -18.07
N GLY A 615 11.04 -10.00 -17.46
CA GLY A 615 10.97 -10.18 -16.00
C GLY A 615 9.91 -9.30 -15.34
N TRP A 616 10.31 -8.53 -14.31
CA TRP A 616 9.40 -7.62 -13.61
C TRP A 616 8.75 -6.56 -14.51
N HIS A 617 9.43 -6.12 -15.59
CA HIS A 617 8.82 -5.18 -16.52
C HIS A 617 7.58 -5.77 -17.22
N THR A 618 7.62 -7.05 -17.58
CA THR A 618 6.46 -7.77 -18.15
C THR A 618 5.30 -7.84 -17.15
N VAL A 619 5.59 -8.07 -15.87
CA VAL A 619 4.58 -8.10 -14.80
C VAL A 619 3.93 -6.73 -14.60
N HIS A 620 4.73 -5.66 -14.57
CA HIS A 620 4.23 -4.29 -14.38
C HIS A 620 3.45 -3.80 -15.60
N GLU A 621 3.88 -4.17 -16.81
CA GLU A 621 3.13 -3.89 -18.03
C GLU A 621 1.79 -4.62 -18.06
N PHE A 622 1.73 -5.86 -17.58
CA PHE A 622 0.46 -6.57 -17.38
C PHE A 622 -0.49 -5.79 -16.47
N TYR A 623 -0.02 -5.24 -15.33
CA TYR A 623 -0.89 -4.44 -14.46
C TYR A 623 -1.44 -3.19 -15.17
N ARG A 624 -0.61 -2.48 -15.94
CA ARG A 624 -1.05 -1.31 -16.74
C ARG A 624 -2.09 -1.69 -17.79
N GLN A 625 -1.89 -2.81 -18.47
CA GLN A 625 -2.85 -3.31 -19.47
C GLN A 625 -4.18 -3.72 -18.84
N GLU A 626 -4.16 -4.42 -17.71
CA GLU A 626 -5.40 -4.77 -16.99
C GLU A 626 -6.08 -3.53 -16.40
N ALA A 627 -5.32 -2.52 -15.96
CA ALA A 627 -5.88 -1.25 -15.53
C ALA A 627 -6.64 -0.53 -16.65
N ALA A 628 -6.12 -0.55 -17.88
CA ALA A 628 -6.78 0.05 -19.03
C ALA A 628 -8.08 -0.69 -19.43
N LYS A 629 -8.14 -2.01 -19.23
CA LYS A 629 -9.34 -2.83 -19.48
C LYS A 629 -10.39 -2.72 -18.38
N TYR A 630 -9.96 -2.32 -17.17
CA TYR A 630 -10.78 -2.38 -15.96
C TYR A 630 -12.13 -1.66 -16.07
N PRO A 631 -12.25 -0.43 -16.61
CA PRO A 631 -13.54 0.27 -16.67
C PRO A 631 -14.62 -0.53 -17.43
N LEU A 632 -14.28 -1.06 -18.61
CA LEU A 632 -15.19 -1.89 -19.39
C LEU A 632 -15.49 -3.23 -18.70
N GLN A 633 -14.46 -3.88 -18.15
CA GLN A 633 -14.66 -5.15 -17.44
C GLN A 633 -15.53 -4.98 -16.17
N LYS A 634 -15.40 -3.86 -15.44
CA LYS A 634 -16.23 -3.51 -14.29
C LYS A 634 -17.69 -3.27 -14.69
N LEU A 635 -17.91 -2.56 -15.80
CA LEU A 635 -19.23 -2.39 -16.42
C LEU A 635 -19.87 -3.74 -16.75
N LEU A 636 -19.20 -4.57 -17.55
CA LEU A 636 -19.71 -5.90 -17.93
C LEU A 636 -20.00 -6.76 -16.70
N HIS A 637 -19.12 -6.74 -15.71
CA HIS A 637 -19.37 -7.41 -14.43
C HIS A 637 -20.64 -6.89 -13.72
N GLY A 638 -20.85 -5.57 -13.70
CA GLY A 638 -22.05 -4.94 -13.15
C GLY A 638 -23.33 -5.35 -13.86
N LEU A 639 -23.31 -5.44 -15.20
CA LEU A 639 -24.46 -5.87 -15.98
C LEU A 639 -24.77 -7.36 -15.77
N SER A 640 -23.76 -8.23 -15.69
CA SER A 640 -23.94 -9.63 -15.31
C SER A 640 -24.57 -9.78 -13.93
N ALA A 641 -24.07 -9.02 -12.95
CA ALA A 641 -24.61 -9.01 -11.60
C ALA A 641 -26.06 -8.50 -11.56
N LEU A 642 -26.38 -7.49 -12.37
CA LEU A 642 -27.73 -6.95 -12.48
C LEU A 642 -28.72 -7.95 -13.07
N MET A 643 -28.35 -8.64 -14.15
CA MET A 643 -29.16 -9.73 -14.73
C MET A 643 -29.38 -10.86 -13.73
N GLU A 644 -28.33 -11.27 -13.02
CA GLU A 644 -28.39 -12.35 -12.01
C GLU A 644 -29.32 -11.99 -10.84
N ILE A 645 -29.27 -10.75 -10.34
CA ILE A 645 -30.05 -10.34 -9.16
C ILE A 645 -31.52 -9.98 -9.47
N LYS A 646 -31.78 -9.48 -10.69
CA LYS A 646 -33.12 -9.10 -11.16
C LYS A 646 -33.79 -10.19 -12.02
N GLU A 647 -33.09 -11.29 -12.28
CA GLU A 647 -33.60 -12.48 -12.97
C GLU A 647 -34.19 -12.19 -14.37
N PHE A 648 -33.48 -11.38 -15.19
CA PHE A 648 -33.85 -11.12 -16.58
C PHE A 648 -32.73 -11.52 -17.55
N ARG A 649 -33.09 -11.80 -18.81
CA ARG A 649 -32.15 -12.11 -19.90
C ARG A 649 -31.94 -10.87 -20.78
N PRO A 650 -30.85 -10.82 -21.58
CA PRO A 650 -30.62 -9.68 -22.48
C PRO A 650 -31.81 -9.37 -23.39
N THR A 651 -32.49 -10.39 -23.92
CA THR A 651 -33.68 -10.24 -24.77
C THR A 651 -34.87 -9.58 -24.08
N ASP A 652 -34.92 -9.61 -22.75
CA ASP A 652 -36.00 -9.03 -21.96
C ASP A 652 -35.78 -7.50 -21.75
N VAL A 653 -34.60 -6.97 -22.11
CA VAL A 653 -34.27 -5.55 -21.99
C VAL A 653 -35.09 -4.73 -22.99
N ASN A 654 -35.84 -3.77 -22.45
CA ASN A 654 -36.66 -2.83 -23.20
C ASN A 654 -36.72 -1.48 -22.45
N LYS A 655 -37.31 -0.47 -23.09
CA LYS A 655 -37.47 0.87 -22.50
C LYS A 655 -38.08 0.84 -21.08
N GLN A 656 -39.08 -0.01 -20.85
CA GLN A 656 -39.77 -0.09 -19.56
C GLN A 656 -38.87 -0.67 -18.47
N LEU A 657 -38.13 -1.75 -18.77
CA LEU A 657 -37.16 -2.31 -17.83
C LEU A 657 -36.07 -1.29 -17.48
N LEU A 658 -35.54 -0.57 -18.47
CA LEU A 658 -34.54 0.46 -18.23
C LEU A 658 -35.07 1.57 -17.32
N LYS A 659 -36.31 2.03 -17.53
CA LYS A 659 -36.96 3.01 -16.63
C LYS A 659 -37.08 2.49 -15.20
N ILE A 660 -37.48 1.23 -15.01
CA ILE A 660 -37.55 0.59 -13.68
C ILE A 660 -36.17 0.58 -13.02
N LEU A 661 -35.14 0.12 -13.74
CA LEU A 661 -33.77 0.05 -13.22
C LEU A 661 -33.22 1.42 -12.82
N MET A 662 -33.55 2.47 -13.58
CA MET A 662 -33.16 3.86 -13.32
C MET A 662 -33.92 4.45 -12.13
N HIS A 663 -35.21 4.19 -12.00
CA HIS A 663 -36.00 4.60 -10.83
C HIS A 663 -35.53 3.90 -9.55
N ASP A 664 -35.26 2.60 -9.61
CA ASP A 664 -34.68 1.84 -8.49
C ASP A 664 -33.32 2.43 -8.06
N ALA A 665 -32.50 2.85 -9.01
CA ALA A 665 -31.21 3.47 -8.72
C ALA A 665 -31.37 4.84 -8.03
N ILE A 666 -32.32 5.65 -8.47
CA ILE A 666 -32.67 6.92 -7.82
C ILE A 666 -33.13 6.66 -6.37
N GLU A 667 -34.10 5.77 -6.17
CA GLU A 667 -34.64 5.45 -4.83
C GLU A 667 -33.52 4.98 -3.90
N MET A 668 -32.62 4.13 -4.40
CA MET A 668 -31.49 3.66 -3.60
C MET A 668 -30.49 4.78 -3.30
N LYS A 669 -30.16 5.67 -4.25
CA LYS A 669 -29.29 6.84 -3.99
C LYS A 669 -29.90 7.76 -2.91
N GLU A 670 -31.21 8.02 -2.98
CA GLU A 670 -31.92 8.80 -1.96
C GLU A 670 -31.89 8.12 -0.59
N SER A 671 -32.14 6.80 -0.55
CA SER A 671 -32.06 6.00 0.67
C SER A 671 -30.66 6.00 1.29
N ILE A 672 -29.62 5.94 0.45
CA ILE A 672 -28.21 6.08 0.87
C ILE A 672 -27.98 7.45 1.51
N ALA A 673 -28.37 8.54 0.86
CA ALA A 673 -28.21 9.90 1.38
C ALA A 673 -28.96 10.09 2.71
N GLN A 674 -30.18 9.57 2.80
CA GLN A 674 -30.96 9.58 4.04
C GLN A 674 -30.27 8.77 5.15
N SER A 675 -29.66 7.62 4.82
CA SER A 675 -28.91 6.79 5.76
C SER A 675 -27.64 7.48 6.25
N VAL A 676 -26.95 8.25 5.41
CA VAL A 676 -25.81 9.10 5.79
C VAL A 676 -26.26 10.14 6.83
N TYR A 677 -27.34 10.87 6.55
CA TYR A 677 -27.91 11.85 7.48
C TYR A 677 -28.33 11.20 8.81
N THR A 678 -29.08 10.10 8.74
CA THR A 678 -29.60 9.36 9.91
C THR A 678 -28.47 8.77 10.76
N SER A 679 -27.35 8.38 10.13
CA SER A 679 -26.17 7.92 10.87
C SER A 679 -25.53 9.06 11.67
N LYS A 680 -25.48 10.27 11.09
CA LYS A 680 -24.79 11.42 11.69
C LYS A 680 -25.64 12.19 12.70
N ILE A 681 -26.95 12.31 12.50
CA ILE A 681 -27.85 13.03 13.41
C ILE A 681 -27.87 12.44 14.82
N LYS A 682 -27.63 11.13 14.96
CA LYS A 682 -27.46 10.45 16.25
C LYS A 682 -26.37 11.08 17.12
N ASP A 683 -25.35 11.67 16.50
CA ASP A 683 -24.29 12.37 17.23
C ASP A 683 -24.81 13.63 17.94
N TYR A 684 -25.86 14.23 17.40
CA TYR A 684 -26.46 15.49 17.85
C TYR A 684 -27.71 15.29 18.69
N GLU A 685 -28.43 14.18 18.54
CA GLU A 685 -29.69 13.93 19.27
C GLU A 685 -29.50 13.06 20.52
N ASN A 686 -28.48 12.20 20.55
CA ASN A 686 -28.29 11.26 21.64
C ASN A 686 -28.03 11.97 22.98
N PRO A 687 -28.86 11.76 24.01
CA PRO A 687 -28.69 12.43 25.31
C PRO A 687 -27.34 12.13 25.96
N PHE A 688 -26.79 10.93 25.78
CA PHE A 688 -25.47 10.54 26.30
C PHE A 688 -24.31 11.22 25.57
N ARG A 689 -24.52 11.72 24.34
CA ARG A 689 -23.54 12.58 23.66
C ARG A 689 -23.70 14.04 24.05
N LYS A 690 -24.93 14.48 24.28
CA LYS A 690 -25.21 15.84 24.76
C LYS A 690 -24.69 16.10 26.17
N MET A 691 -24.64 15.07 27.02
CA MET A 691 -24.35 15.21 28.46
C MET A 691 -23.01 15.89 28.80
N VAL A 692 -22.05 15.93 27.86
CA VAL A 692 -20.74 16.57 28.07
C VAL A 692 -20.73 18.06 27.73
N TYR A 693 -21.84 18.59 27.21
CA TYR A 693 -22.00 20.00 26.87
C TYR A 693 -23.06 20.62 27.79
N SER A 694 -22.78 21.84 28.25
CA SER A 694 -23.66 22.62 29.11
C SER A 694 -24.88 23.16 28.36
N SER A 695 -24.78 23.32 27.05
CA SER A 695 -25.89 23.73 26.18
C SER A 695 -25.73 23.23 24.74
N THR A 696 -26.76 23.42 23.91
CA THR A 696 -26.70 23.09 22.48
C THR A 696 -25.74 24.03 21.74
N GLU A 697 -25.67 25.30 22.16
CA GLU A 697 -24.76 26.29 21.60
C GLU A 697 -23.30 25.90 21.87
N GLU A 698 -22.96 25.42 23.08
CA GLU A 698 -21.62 24.91 23.37
C GLU A 698 -21.29 23.71 22.47
N MET A 699 -22.21 22.75 22.35
CA MET A 699 -22.03 21.61 21.46
C MET A 699 -21.77 22.05 20.01
N GLU A 700 -22.60 22.95 19.48
CA GLU A 700 -22.45 23.48 18.11
C GLU A 700 -21.13 24.23 17.89
N GLN A 701 -20.60 24.93 18.90
CA GLN A 701 -19.27 25.55 18.83
C GLN A 701 -18.13 24.51 18.84
N VAL A 702 -18.30 23.40 19.56
CA VAL A 702 -17.26 22.37 19.69
C VAL A 702 -17.22 21.41 18.50
N ILE A 703 -18.38 20.88 18.07
CA ILE A 703 -18.44 19.85 17.02
C ILE A 703 -18.98 20.35 15.68
N GLY A 704 -19.32 21.64 15.59
CA GLY A 704 -19.98 22.25 14.44
C GLY A 704 -21.49 22.02 14.45
N LYS A 705 -22.22 22.77 13.61
CA LYS A 705 -23.66 22.55 13.41
C LYS A 705 -23.89 21.43 12.42
N LEU A 706 -24.92 20.60 12.63
CA LEU A 706 -25.26 19.52 11.70
C LEU A 706 -25.55 20.05 10.28
N LYS A 707 -26.28 21.17 10.17
CA LYS A 707 -26.62 21.81 8.89
C LYS A 707 -25.40 22.30 8.09
N ASP A 708 -24.28 22.54 8.79
CA ASP A 708 -23.04 23.01 8.19
C ASP A 708 -22.07 21.84 7.91
N ASN A 709 -22.53 20.58 8.10
CA ASN A 709 -21.71 19.42 7.81
C ASN A 709 -21.50 19.26 6.30
N GLN A 710 -20.32 19.66 5.84
CA GLN A 710 -19.94 19.66 4.43
C GLN A 710 -20.24 18.34 3.71
N PHE A 711 -19.89 17.19 4.32
CA PHE A 711 -20.06 15.89 3.69
C PHE A 711 -21.54 15.53 3.48
N ILE A 712 -22.43 15.84 4.44
CA ILE A 712 -23.88 15.63 4.27
C ILE A 712 -24.41 16.50 3.13
N ASN A 713 -24.05 17.78 3.13
CA ASN A 713 -24.52 18.72 2.10
C ASN A 713 -24.06 18.32 0.70
N GLU A 714 -22.82 17.85 0.57
CA GLU A 714 -22.29 17.29 -0.68
C GLU A 714 -23.06 16.04 -1.11
N GLN A 715 -23.35 15.11 -0.19
CA GLN A 715 -24.15 13.91 -0.53
C GLN A 715 -25.58 14.25 -0.98
N LEU A 716 -26.21 15.27 -0.40
CA LEU A 716 -27.53 15.76 -0.83
C LEU A 716 -27.43 16.39 -2.23
N ALA A 717 -26.41 17.22 -2.47
CA ALA A 717 -26.19 17.84 -3.78
C ALA A 717 -25.90 16.81 -4.88
N GLU A 718 -25.05 15.82 -4.61
CA GLU A 718 -24.77 14.70 -5.52
C GLU A 718 -26.03 13.88 -5.82
N THR A 719 -26.90 13.69 -4.82
CA THR A 719 -28.16 12.95 -4.99
C THR A 719 -29.13 13.72 -5.90
N GLU A 720 -29.28 15.03 -5.69
CA GLU A 720 -30.13 15.86 -6.56
C GLU A 720 -29.58 15.98 -7.98
N ALA A 721 -28.25 16.08 -8.14
CA ALA A 721 -27.62 16.03 -9.45
C ALA A 721 -27.90 14.70 -10.16
N PHE A 722 -27.66 13.57 -9.48
CA PHE A 722 -27.92 12.24 -10.00
C PHE A 722 -29.40 12.06 -10.42
N LYS A 723 -30.35 12.51 -9.59
CA LYS A 723 -31.79 12.49 -9.92
C LYS A 723 -32.11 13.25 -11.19
N LYS A 724 -31.58 14.46 -11.33
CA LYS A 724 -31.80 15.30 -12.51
C LYS A 724 -31.26 14.63 -13.77
N GLU A 725 -30.03 14.14 -13.71
CA GLU A 725 -29.37 13.50 -14.86
C GLU A 725 -30.05 12.21 -15.27
N VAL A 726 -30.40 11.34 -14.31
CA VAL A 726 -31.13 10.10 -14.59
C VAL A 726 -32.56 10.40 -15.07
N GLY A 727 -33.20 11.44 -14.54
CA GLY A 727 -34.51 11.89 -15.01
C GLY A 727 -34.50 12.33 -16.48
N GLN A 728 -33.44 13.00 -16.94
CA GLN A 728 -33.25 13.34 -18.35
C GLN A 728 -33.11 12.08 -19.20
N LEU A 729 -32.35 11.08 -18.74
CA LEU A 729 -32.19 9.81 -19.42
C LEU A 729 -33.52 9.04 -19.52
N ILE A 730 -34.31 9.01 -18.44
CA ILE A 730 -35.66 8.42 -18.43
C ILE A 730 -36.57 9.11 -19.45
N HIS A 731 -36.51 10.45 -19.55
CA HIS A 731 -37.28 11.21 -20.53
C HIS A 731 -36.85 10.92 -21.98
N SER A 732 -35.55 10.73 -22.22
CA SER A 732 -35.03 10.33 -23.54
C SER A 732 -35.47 8.93 -23.97
N LEU A 733 -35.84 8.06 -23.02
CA LEU A 733 -36.44 6.75 -23.26
C LEU A 733 -37.96 6.80 -23.44
N ALA A 734 -38.58 7.99 -23.49
CA ALA A 734 -40.01 8.16 -23.75
C ALA A 734 -40.44 7.56 -25.11
#